data_AF-A0A7S0JEU1-F1
#
_entry.id   AF-A0A7S0JEU1-F1
#
_cell.length_a   1.000
_cell.length_b   1.000
_cell.length_c   1.000
_cell.angle_alpha   90.00
_cell.angle_beta   90.00
_cell.angle_gamma   90.00
#
_symmetry.space_group_name_H-M   'P 1'
#
loop_
_entity.id
_entity.type
_entity.pdbx_description
1 polymer ?
#
loop_
_entity_poly.entity_id
_entity_poly.type
_entity_poly.pdbx_seq_one_letter_code
_entity_poly.pdbx_strand_id
1 'polypeptide(L)'
;MESPRNNTEGLNAAAADAARQKMQIKSFTAWVNLHLKEVKMQVDDLQTDFDDGIKLLRLVEVISEEELGKYNKNPVSKFQKIENLNIPLKFINSFLHEVGIRNSYSAENIIEGNDTLILGMIWSLILRYNVAQVSEGDKTAKEGLLLWAKTKVEEVSGGKVQVNNFHNSWQDGVAFNCLIQAYRPDLVDYKKLKPSNKIVNLNQAFDIAEKDIGIPKLLDANDMVTMRPDEKSVMTYVSFFWKAFAANKRKNMAGERITHVVQREQAYAEMQAQYKEQMEELMTWAKAKTTEFNDSTSINSQAELEMLLRGYVDYSRTEKAAKQQMMLDLEALFSSIKSRLSTLDRDFVPPEELTLAAMETQWEVLTTAESEYEEKLNALLKNLKKVELAIKLFNSKVIKLEDWLEDKEAWLAQSMMPFHKQVEPVALPPPEAVADDAAPADAEPAGERQRPRSRSFIESIASALSLGRPRGSSVTKSESGTPFLKEAMTTAAAKEGISPGSGSPKLKMLPIIARVSSEHAAAFPRSASMVNVLEPIDSIAAVQARLNMFAAYEEELAGRKAALPEMKALIGRIIGLGCPPMRQFSLQNREGTITERFAGVEKQGAEYVEKLNEELIRQQKMDEMRLTFAKRAEALTRWMEASIAMLTEAFAHESIAEAEQQIAELNGFAPIMAEHDAELEQCATFGDEMTEMGITKNAYSRFTLFDLQRFMAEVKRCFEQRQEELQASLDRQKYIEEQKLAFAKAAEMVLVYVREQKQTLEAVAPAINVREEDPASVAHGKQVQAALEEQLTATARDERLAQLKTAQELSDFLLEAAATDNPHTRETVSSLEAQVASLEKVIRDKHTFLVSMISQAQVQVSAEQYEEIKKAHAHFDKSGNGSLNALEFNGAMRAMGFEMGEEEEKLAFERFAVCAEDGAEPSLTLDAFVDLVLAQFKESDTMEALIDAFKVVAGSKDYVMADDLKACIPESETQYLLSNLEPRDDVGLDFLPFSAFVYGKTGNA
;
A
#
# COMPACT_ATOMS: atom_id res chain seq x y z
N MET A 1 -26.70 -128.97 8.46
CA MET A 1 -25.48 -128.33 7.93
C MET A 1 -25.56 -126.87 8.32
N GLU A 2 -24.74 -126.45 9.28
CA GLU A 2 -24.67 -125.05 9.71
C GLU A 2 -23.44 -124.40 9.06
N SER A 3 -23.60 -123.19 8.55
CA SER A 3 -22.53 -122.48 7.82
C SER A 3 -21.84 -121.45 8.73
N PRO A 4 -20.50 -121.39 8.78
CA PRO A 4 -19.78 -120.50 9.68
C PRO A 4 -19.80 -119.05 9.18
N ARG A 5 -20.19 -118.10 10.05
CA ARG A 5 -20.02 -116.64 9.81
C ARG A 5 -19.49 -115.83 10.99
N ASN A 6 -19.54 -116.31 12.23
CA ASN A 6 -19.20 -115.49 13.41
C ASN A 6 -17.71 -115.40 13.77
N ASN A 7 -16.82 -116.27 13.26
CA ASN A 7 -15.39 -116.19 13.62
C ASN A 7 -14.63 -115.09 12.86
N THR A 8 -15.07 -114.69 11.66
CA THR A 8 -14.33 -113.76 10.81
C THR A 8 -14.35 -112.31 11.29
N GLU A 9 -15.45 -111.87 11.93
CA GLU A 9 -15.53 -110.49 12.45
C GLU A 9 -14.70 -110.32 13.72
N GLY A 10 -14.72 -111.30 14.63
CA GLY A 10 -13.90 -111.29 15.85
C GLY A 10 -12.40 -111.31 15.56
N LEU A 11 -11.94 -112.12 14.60
CA LEU A 11 -10.53 -112.11 14.18
C LEU A 11 -10.12 -110.78 13.54
N ASN A 12 -10.98 -110.18 12.70
CA ASN A 12 -10.69 -108.90 12.07
C ASN A 12 -10.62 -107.74 13.09
N ALA A 13 -11.47 -107.74 14.11
CA ALA A 13 -11.40 -106.76 15.20
C ALA A 13 -10.10 -106.90 16.00
N ALA A 14 -9.77 -108.11 16.47
CA ALA A 14 -8.54 -108.36 17.23
C ALA A 14 -7.27 -108.04 16.42
N ALA A 15 -7.26 -108.33 15.12
CA ALA A 15 -6.18 -107.95 14.22
C ALA A 15 -6.05 -106.43 14.04
N ALA A 16 -7.17 -105.70 13.99
CA ALA A 16 -7.17 -104.24 13.88
C ALA A 16 -6.70 -103.54 15.17
N ASP A 17 -7.06 -104.06 16.35
CA ASP A 17 -6.57 -103.53 17.62
C ASP A 17 -5.08 -103.85 17.84
N ALA A 18 -4.61 -105.07 17.52
CA ALA A 18 -3.19 -105.41 17.55
C ALA A 18 -2.35 -104.57 16.56
N ALA A 19 -2.90 -104.29 15.37
CA ALA A 19 -2.30 -103.39 14.39
C ALA A 19 -2.16 -101.95 14.95
N ARG A 20 -3.23 -101.42 15.54
CA ARG A 20 -3.23 -100.11 16.21
C ARG A 20 -2.23 -100.04 17.38
N GLN A 21 -2.19 -101.08 18.21
CA GLN A 21 -1.26 -101.20 19.35
C GLN A 21 0.19 -101.18 18.87
N LYS A 22 0.53 -101.87 17.76
CA LYS A 22 1.86 -101.85 17.16
C LYS A 22 2.30 -100.44 16.71
N MET A 23 1.40 -99.64 16.15
CA MET A 23 1.67 -98.23 15.82
C MET A 23 1.92 -97.39 17.09
N GLN A 24 1.14 -97.62 18.15
CA GLN A 24 1.31 -96.91 19.43
C GLN A 24 2.61 -97.29 20.14
N ILE A 25 3.03 -98.55 20.09
CA ILE A 25 4.34 -98.99 20.59
C ILE A 25 5.45 -98.21 19.88
N LYS A 26 5.48 -98.20 18.54
CA LYS A 26 6.49 -97.46 17.77
C LYS A 26 6.55 -95.97 18.12
N SER A 27 5.40 -95.28 18.15
CA SER A 27 5.34 -93.83 18.38
C SER A 27 5.73 -93.47 19.82
N PHE A 28 5.37 -94.30 20.80
CA PHE A 28 5.74 -94.11 22.19
C PHE A 28 7.21 -94.48 22.44
N THR A 29 7.77 -95.51 21.79
CA THR A 29 9.23 -95.78 21.82
C THR A 29 10.01 -94.61 21.23
N ALA A 30 9.57 -94.03 20.11
CA ALA A 30 10.21 -92.85 19.53
C ALA A 30 10.15 -91.63 20.49
N TRP A 31 9.03 -91.42 21.18
CA TRP A 31 8.89 -90.34 22.17
C TRP A 31 9.72 -90.59 23.44
N VAL A 32 9.79 -91.83 23.93
CA VAL A 32 10.66 -92.23 25.06
C VAL A 32 12.12 -92.00 24.71
N ASN A 33 12.54 -92.42 23.51
CA ASN A 33 13.92 -92.29 23.04
C ASN A 33 14.32 -90.85 22.70
N LEU A 34 13.38 -89.97 22.37
CA LEU A 34 13.64 -88.53 22.24
C LEU A 34 14.26 -87.96 23.53
N HIS A 35 13.64 -88.27 24.67
CA HIS A 35 14.07 -87.79 25.99
C HIS A 35 15.24 -88.59 26.55
N LEU A 36 15.22 -89.93 26.45
CA LEU A 36 16.33 -90.77 26.94
C LEU A 36 17.66 -90.53 26.21
N LYS A 37 17.63 -90.02 24.97
CA LYS A 37 18.82 -89.63 24.21
C LYS A 37 19.66 -88.56 24.93
N GLU A 38 19.02 -87.66 25.69
CA GLU A 38 19.72 -86.60 26.44
C GLU A 38 20.62 -87.19 27.53
N VAL A 39 20.12 -88.22 28.23
CA VAL A 39 20.87 -89.02 29.22
C VAL A 39 21.63 -90.21 28.59
N LYS A 40 21.74 -90.24 27.26
CA LYS A 40 22.46 -91.26 26.46
C LYS A 40 21.98 -92.70 26.69
N MET A 41 20.67 -92.87 26.93
CA MET A 41 19.99 -94.15 27.02
C MET A 41 19.02 -94.35 25.84
N GLN A 42 18.61 -95.59 25.60
CA GLN A 42 17.52 -95.92 24.67
C GLN A 42 16.74 -97.15 25.14
N VAL A 43 15.52 -97.27 24.64
CA VAL A 43 14.64 -98.43 24.73
C VAL A 43 14.42 -98.97 23.31
N ASP A 44 14.69 -100.25 23.11
CA ASP A 44 14.43 -100.99 21.88
C ASP A 44 13.11 -101.77 21.98
N ASP A 45 12.73 -102.25 23.18
CA ASP A 45 11.44 -102.88 23.49
C ASP A 45 10.84 -102.41 24.82
N LEU A 46 9.68 -101.73 24.75
CA LEU A 46 8.95 -101.21 25.92
C LEU A 46 8.48 -102.31 26.89
N GLN A 47 8.33 -103.57 26.45
CA GLN A 47 7.89 -104.66 27.32
C GLN A 47 8.97 -105.11 28.30
N THR A 48 10.24 -105.06 27.88
CA THR A 48 11.36 -105.65 28.64
C THR A 48 12.38 -104.62 29.14
N ASP A 49 12.64 -103.55 28.39
CA ASP A 49 13.67 -102.57 28.74
C ASP A 49 13.36 -101.72 29.99
N PHE A 50 12.12 -101.73 30.46
CA PHE A 50 11.72 -101.07 31.71
C PHE A 50 11.75 -102.00 32.93
N ASP A 51 12.02 -103.30 32.78
CA ASP A 51 11.85 -104.27 33.88
C ASP A 51 12.74 -103.97 35.10
N ASP A 52 13.88 -103.29 34.90
CA ASP A 52 14.85 -102.92 35.94
C ASP A 52 14.53 -101.59 36.66
N GLY A 53 13.55 -100.84 36.16
CA GLY A 53 13.13 -99.52 36.61
C GLY A 53 14.09 -98.36 36.35
N ILE A 54 15.32 -98.61 35.88
CA ILE A 54 16.35 -97.57 35.68
C ILE A 54 16.00 -96.68 34.49
N LYS A 55 15.66 -97.27 33.34
CA LYS A 55 15.27 -96.50 32.14
C LYS A 55 13.98 -95.71 32.37
N LEU A 56 13.03 -96.25 33.13
CA LEU A 56 11.79 -95.55 33.49
C LEU A 56 12.06 -94.38 34.44
N LEU A 57 12.90 -94.58 35.46
CA LEU A 57 13.28 -93.53 36.39
C LEU A 57 13.95 -92.36 35.65
N ARG A 58 14.92 -92.65 34.78
CA ARG A 58 15.60 -91.62 33.98
C ARG A 58 14.71 -90.92 32.96
N LEU A 59 13.75 -91.62 32.37
CA LEU A 59 12.73 -90.99 31.51
C LEU A 59 11.93 -89.95 32.29
N VAL A 60 11.48 -90.27 33.50
CA VAL A 60 10.67 -89.35 34.31
C VAL A 60 11.48 -88.15 34.78
N GLU A 61 12.71 -88.35 35.28
CA GLU A 61 13.58 -87.24 35.72
C GLU A 61 13.84 -86.20 34.62
N VAL A 62 14.03 -86.64 33.35
CA VAL A 62 14.24 -85.73 32.21
C VAL A 62 12.99 -84.93 31.88
N ILE A 63 11.81 -85.57 31.83
CA ILE A 63 10.57 -84.90 31.39
C ILE A 63 9.87 -84.08 32.47
N SER A 64 10.18 -84.31 33.75
CA SER A 64 9.68 -83.50 34.86
C SER A 64 10.68 -82.45 35.37
N GLU A 65 11.95 -82.53 34.97
CA GLU A 65 13.06 -81.70 35.50
C GLU A 65 13.25 -81.84 37.03
N GLU A 66 12.86 -83.00 37.61
CA GLU A 66 12.94 -83.29 39.06
C GLU A 66 13.81 -84.55 39.34
N GLU A 67 14.67 -84.51 40.37
CA GLU A 67 15.42 -85.69 40.82
C GLU A 67 14.55 -86.65 41.66
N LEU A 68 14.43 -87.91 41.24
CA LEU A 68 13.58 -88.91 41.92
C LEU A 68 14.27 -89.68 43.05
N GLY A 69 15.56 -89.41 43.30
CA GLY A 69 16.30 -89.89 44.45
C GLY A 69 17.11 -91.18 44.23
N LYS A 70 17.32 -91.95 45.31
CA LYS A 70 18.28 -93.07 45.31
C LYS A 70 17.65 -94.39 44.90
N TYR A 71 18.16 -94.96 43.81
CA TYR A 71 17.79 -96.27 43.26
C TYR A 71 18.98 -97.24 43.24
N ASN A 72 18.72 -98.55 43.10
CA ASN A 72 19.76 -99.55 42.90
C ASN A 72 20.26 -99.53 41.46
N LYS A 73 21.57 -99.28 41.27
CA LYS A 73 22.19 -99.17 39.95
C LYS A 73 22.36 -100.52 39.21
N ASN A 74 22.30 -101.65 39.93
CA ASN A 74 22.45 -103.00 39.38
C ASN A 74 21.42 -103.97 40.02
N PRO A 75 20.13 -103.89 39.68
CA PRO A 75 19.08 -104.72 40.28
C PRO A 75 19.05 -106.13 39.66
N VAL A 76 19.43 -107.14 40.44
CA VAL A 76 19.53 -108.54 39.98
C VAL A 76 18.32 -109.37 40.42
N SER A 77 17.72 -109.10 41.58
CA SER A 77 16.54 -109.83 42.07
C SER A 77 15.23 -109.13 41.67
N LYS A 78 14.13 -109.90 41.49
CA LYS A 78 12.78 -109.32 41.24
C LYS A 78 12.39 -108.30 42.33
N PHE A 79 12.82 -108.49 43.58
CA PHE A 79 12.60 -107.53 44.66
C PHE A 79 13.31 -106.19 44.41
N GLN A 80 14.59 -106.20 44.03
CA GLN A 80 15.34 -104.97 43.71
C GLN A 80 14.78 -104.24 42.48
N LYS A 81 14.28 -105.00 41.49
CA LYS A 81 13.58 -104.43 40.32
C LYS A 81 12.26 -103.75 40.72
N ILE A 82 11.48 -104.36 41.62
CA ILE A 82 10.26 -103.76 42.20
C ILE A 82 10.58 -102.50 43.01
N GLU A 83 11.63 -102.50 43.84
CA GLU A 83 12.07 -101.32 44.60
C GLU A 83 12.43 -100.15 43.67
N ASN A 84 13.19 -100.41 42.60
CA ASN A 84 13.52 -99.40 41.59
C ASN A 84 12.26 -98.86 40.90
N LEU A 85 11.39 -99.74 40.40
CA LEU A 85 10.18 -99.37 39.66
C LEU A 85 9.20 -98.53 40.48
N ASN A 86 9.07 -98.83 41.77
CA ASN A 86 8.17 -98.10 42.67
C ASN A 86 8.55 -96.62 42.86
N ILE A 87 9.78 -96.21 42.54
CA ILE A 87 10.21 -94.80 42.62
C ILE A 87 9.50 -93.93 41.55
N PRO A 88 9.71 -94.11 40.23
CA PRO A 88 8.99 -93.35 39.22
C PRO A 88 7.49 -93.66 39.21
N LEU A 89 7.07 -94.89 39.53
CA LEU A 89 5.65 -95.22 39.63
C LEU A 89 4.94 -94.42 40.72
N LYS A 90 5.57 -94.17 41.87
CA LYS A 90 5.00 -93.30 42.91
C LYS A 90 4.82 -91.87 42.41
N PHE A 91 5.79 -91.34 41.66
CA PHE A 91 5.69 -90.01 41.05
C PHE A 91 4.56 -89.95 40.01
N ILE A 92 4.55 -90.89 39.06
CA ILE A 92 3.52 -91.00 38.01
C ILE A 92 2.12 -91.10 38.62
N ASN A 93 1.94 -91.98 39.60
CA ASN A 93 0.66 -92.18 40.28
C ASN A 93 0.15 -90.94 41.04
N SER A 94 1.02 -89.96 41.35
CA SER A 94 0.62 -88.78 42.13
C SER A 94 -0.21 -87.77 41.32
N PHE A 95 0.09 -87.57 40.03
CA PHE A 95 -0.62 -86.61 39.16
C PHE A 95 -1.73 -87.24 38.30
N LEU A 96 -1.97 -88.56 38.34
CA LEU A 96 -2.96 -89.21 37.46
C LEU A 96 -4.36 -88.62 37.58
N HIS A 97 -4.75 -88.20 38.79
CA HIS A 97 -6.04 -87.53 39.01
C HIS A 97 -6.14 -86.15 38.35
N GLU A 98 -5.04 -85.40 38.21
CA GLU A 98 -5.00 -84.12 37.48
C GLU A 98 -5.30 -84.32 35.99
N VAL A 99 -4.78 -85.40 35.41
CA VAL A 99 -5.01 -85.77 33.99
C VAL A 99 -6.24 -86.66 33.77
N GLY A 100 -7.10 -86.80 34.78
CA GLY A 100 -8.38 -87.53 34.69
C GLY A 100 -8.28 -89.06 34.67
N ILE A 101 -7.11 -89.63 34.96
CA ILE A 101 -6.85 -91.08 34.95
C ILE A 101 -7.11 -91.67 36.34
N ARG A 102 -7.85 -92.79 36.40
CA ARG A 102 -8.34 -93.39 37.66
C ARG A 102 -7.64 -94.67 38.09
N ASN A 103 -6.88 -95.31 37.19
CA ASN A 103 -6.19 -96.56 37.47
C ASN A 103 -4.72 -96.25 37.76
N SER A 104 -4.20 -96.73 38.90
CA SER A 104 -2.77 -96.64 39.21
C SER A 104 -1.97 -97.74 38.52
N TYR A 105 -0.68 -97.48 38.35
CA TYR A 105 0.31 -98.42 37.79
C TYR A 105 1.15 -99.04 38.92
N SER A 106 1.50 -100.32 38.81
CA SER A 106 2.33 -101.04 39.79
C SER A 106 3.51 -101.77 39.12
N ALA A 107 4.56 -102.04 39.90
CA ALA A 107 5.80 -102.63 39.38
C ALA A 107 5.60 -104.03 38.79
N GLU A 108 4.66 -104.81 39.33
CA GLU A 108 4.31 -106.15 38.85
C GLU A 108 3.86 -106.11 37.39
N ASN A 109 3.00 -105.14 37.04
CA ASN A 109 2.45 -104.98 35.69
C ASN A 109 3.52 -104.64 34.64
N ILE A 110 4.65 -104.04 35.06
CA ILE A 110 5.77 -103.73 34.17
C ILE A 110 6.70 -104.94 34.05
N ILE A 111 7.02 -105.61 35.16
CA ILE A 111 7.85 -106.83 35.16
C ILE A 111 7.16 -108.00 34.43
N GLU A 112 5.83 -107.99 34.37
CA GLU A 112 5.02 -108.98 33.62
C GLU A 112 4.76 -108.57 32.15
N GLY A 113 5.36 -107.47 31.68
CA GLY A 113 5.33 -107.07 30.26
C GLY A 113 3.96 -106.64 29.75
N ASN A 114 3.09 -106.10 30.60
CA ASN A 114 1.72 -105.76 30.22
C ASN A 114 1.65 -104.48 29.37
N ASP A 115 1.76 -104.64 28.04
CA ASP A 115 1.60 -103.60 27.01
C ASP A 115 0.51 -102.56 27.34
N THR A 116 -0.69 -103.00 27.72
CA THR A 116 -1.83 -102.10 27.90
C THR A 116 -1.61 -101.13 29.05
N LEU A 117 -0.89 -101.55 30.10
CA LEU A 117 -0.58 -100.73 31.26
C LEU A 117 0.73 -99.95 31.06
N ILE A 118 1.73 -100.51 30.39
CA ILE A 118 2.97 -99.81 30.02
C ILE A 118 2.67 -98.65 29.06
N LEU A 119 1.89 -98.88 27.99
CA LEU A 119 1.44 -97.83 27.07
C LEU A 119 0.45 -96.87 27.76
N GLY A 120 -0.35 -97.33 28.71
CA GLY A 120 -1.18 -96.48 29.57
C GLY A 120 -0.36 -95.48 30.39
N MET A 121 0.71 -95.97 31.02
CA MET A 121 1.65 -95.18 31.82
C MET A 121 2.39 -94.15 30.97
N ILE A 122 2.96 -94.56 29.83
CA ILE A 122 3.67 -93.64 28.90
C ILE A 122 2.70 -92.58 28.36
N TRP A 123 1.47 -92.97 28.02
CA TRP A 123 0.43 -92.01 27.64
C TRP A 123 0.12 -91.00 28.75
N SER A 124 0.15 -91.41 30.02
CA SER A 124 -0.11 -90.50 31.16
C SER A 124 0.97 -89.40 31.24
N LEU A 125 2.23 -89.76 30.98
CA LEU A 125 3.35 -88.82 30.89
C LEU A 125 3.22 -87.90 29.67
N ILE A 126 2.99 -88.46 28.48
CA ILE A 126 2.72 -87.68 27.25
C ILE A 126 1.56 -86.69 27.47
N LEU A 127 0.48 -87.13 28.11
CA LEU A 127 -0.68 -86.29 28.40
C LEU A 127 -0.31 -85.15 29.34
N ARG A 128 0.42 -85.39 30.43
CA ARG A 128 0.81 -84.35 31.41
C ARG A 128 1.85 -83.35 30.88
N TYR A 129 2.85 -83.80 30.13
CA TYR A 129 4.01 -82.99 29.77
C TYR A 129 4.01 -82.48 28.31
N ASN A 130 3.35 -83.18 27.37
CA ASN A 130 3.25 -82.75 25.97
C ASN A 130 1.90 -82.14 25.60
N VAL A 131 0.78 -82.74 26.05
CA VAL A 131 -0.57 -82.36 25.58
C VAL A 131 -1.31 -81.39 26.52
N ALA A 132 -1.21 -81.55 27.84
CA ALA A 132 -2.00 -80.76 28.81
C ALA A 132 -1.74 -79.25 28.75
N GLN A 133 -0.56 -78.84 28.27
CA GLN A 133 -0.18 -77.43 28.08
C GLN A 133 -1.04 -76.68 27.03
N VAL A 134 -1.91 -77.37 26.31
CA VAL A 134 -2.75 -76.84 25.20
C VAL A 134 -4.17 -76.43 25.64
N SER A 135 -4.51 -76.49 26.95
CA SER A 135 -5.84 -76.08 27.42
C SER A 135 -6.02 -74.55 27.43
N GLU A 136 -6.95 -74.06 26.59
CA GLU A 136 -7.44 -72.68 26.59
C GLU A 136 -8.91 -72.65 27.05
N GLY A 137 -9.17 -72.02 28.21
CA GLY A 137 -10.50 -71.95 28.83
C GLY A 137 -11.01 -73.32 29.32
N ASP A 138 -12.34 -73.47 29.41
CA ASP A 138 -13.02 -74.67 29.97
C ASP A 138 -12.90 -75.95 29.11
N LYS A 139 -12.10 -75.94 28.04
CA LYS A 139 -11.94 -77.07 27.12
C LYS A 139 -10.85 -78.02 27.61
N THR A 140 -11.06 -79.33 27.44
CA THR A 140 -9.99 -80.29 27.68
C THR A 140 -8.84 -80.06 26.70
N ALA A 141 -7.61 -80.38 27.09
CA ALA A 141 -6.45 -80.20 26.23
C ALA A 141 -6.54 -80.93 24.87
N LYS A 142 -7.33 -82.02 24.80
CA LYS A 142 -7.66 -82.70 23.54
C LYS A 142 -8.52 -81.82 22.61
N GLU A 143 -9.54 -81.17 23.16
CA GLU A 143 -10.46 -80.29 22.42
C GLU A 143 -9.79 -78.96 22.04
N GLY A 144 -8.95 -78.41 22.93
CA GLY A 144 -8.10 -77.25 22.64
C GLY A 144 -7.15 -77.54 21.46
N LEU A 145 -6.38 -78.62 21.53
CA LEU A 145 -5.46 -79.01 20.45
C LEU A 145 -6.19 -79.31 19.13
N LEU A 146 -7.39 -79.92 19.18
CA LEU A 146 -8.17 -80.22 17.99
C LEU A 146 -8.74 -78.95 17.35
N LEU A 147 -9.25 -78.02 18.16
CA LEU A 147 -9.75 -76.73 17.71
C LEU A 147 -8.63 -75.89 17.09
N TRP A 148 -7.49 -75.78 17.77
CA TRP A 148 -6.31 -75.09 17.24
C TRP A 148 -5.87 -75.66 15.87
N ALA A 149 -5.73 -77.00 15.79
CA ALA A 149 -5.32 -77.67 14.57
C ALA A 149 -6.34 -77.46 13.44
N LYS A 150 -7.64 -77.49 13.77
CA LYS A 150 -8.71 -77.18 12.82
C LYS A 150 -8.58 -75.74 12.31
N THR A 151 -8.53 -74.75 13.20
CA THR A 151 -8.43 -73.33 12.82
C THR A 151 -7.23 -73.07 11.91
N LYS A 152 -6.03 -73.58 12.23
CA LYS A 152 -4.84 -73.37 11.40
C LYS A 152 -4.87 -74.11 10.05
N VAL A 153 -5.53 -75.26 9.97
CA VAL A 153 -5.76 -75.94 8.68
C VAL A 153 -6.88 -75.27 7.87
N GLU A 154 -7.90 -74.69 8.50
CA GLU A 154 -8.97 -73.95 7.82
C GLU A 154 -8.50 -72.59 7.28
N GLU A 155 -7.66 -71.85 8.03
CA GLU A 155 -6.99 -70.61 7.60
C GLU A 155 -6.24 -70.80 6.27
N VAL A 156 -5.38 -71.82 6.17
CA VAL A 156 -4.59 -72.10 4.95
C VAL A 156 -5.46 -72.70 3.85
N SER A 157 -6.32 -73.68 4.17
CA SER A 157 -7.08 -74.42 3.16
C SER A 157 -8.31 -73.69 2.61
N GLY A 158 -8.73 -72.59 3.24
CA GLY A 158 -10.02 -71.94 2.96
C GLY A 158 -11.18 -72.89 3.25
N GLY A 159 -11.11 -73.61 4.37
CA GLY A 159 -12.10 -74.61 4.80
C GLY A 159 -12.10 -75.95 4.03
N LYS A 160 -11.27 -76.11 2.99
CA LYS A 160 -11.27 -77.28 2.08
C LYS A 160 -10.73 -78.56 2.72
N VAL A 161 -9.93 -78.46 3.78
CA VAL A 161 -9.36 -79.59 4.51
C VAL A 161 -9.97 -79.60 5.91
N GLN A 162 -10.59 -80.72 6.30
CA GLN A 162 -11.47 -80.79 7.48
C GLN A 162 -10.90 -81.70 8.58
N VAL A 163 -10.38 -81.06 9.63
CA VAL A 163 -9.81 -81.74 10.82
C VAL A 163 -10.87 -81.86 11.90
N ASN A 164 -11.40 -83.07 12.10
CA ASN A 164 -12.50 -83.34 13.05
C ASN A 164 -12.17 -84.48 14.05
N ASN A 165 -10.95 -85.01 14.03
CA ASN A 165 -10.44 -86.07 14.92
C ASN A 165 -8.91 -86.18 14.78
N PHE A 166 -8.25 -86.90 15.70
CA PHE A 166 -6.83 -87.24 15.59
C PHE A 166 -6.58 -88.63 14.98
N HIS A 167 -7.39 -89.09 14.02
CA HIS A 167 -7.09 -90.34 13.31
C HIS A 167 -7.24 -90.21 11.79
N ASN A 168 -8.47 -90.25 11.27
CA ASN A 168 -8.72 -90.31 9.82
C ASN A 168 -8.45 -88.96 9.14
N SER A 169 -8.68 -87.84 9.84
CA SER A 169 -8.41 -86.48 9.30
C SER A 169 -6.93 -86.18 9.03
N TRP A 170 -6.01 -87.04 9.47
CA TRP A 170 -4.56 -86.88 9.28
C TRP A 170 -3.96 -87.92 8.33
N GLN A 171 -4.77 -88.89 7.86
CA GLN A 171 -4.29 -90.07 7.15
C GLN A 171 -3.78 -89.80 5.72
N ASP A 172 -4.14 -88.66 5.14
CA ASP A 172 -3.70 -88.27 3.79
C ASP A 172 -2.47 -87.35 3.78
N GLY A 173 -1.95 -86.98 4.95
CA GLY A 173 -0.83 -86.06 5.13
C GLY A 173 -1.13 -84.59 4.83
N VAL A 174 -2.30 -84.25 4.28
CA VAL A 174 -2.60 -82.87 3.85
C VAL A 174 -2.76 -81.95 5.05
N ALA A 175 -3.40 -82.41 6.14
CA ALA A 175 -3.53 -81.64 7.37
C ALA A 175 -2.17 -81.23 8.00
N PHE A 176 -1.18 -82.14 8.02
CA PHE A 176 0.18 -81.80 8.48
C PHE A 176 0.87 -80.78 7.57
N ASN A 177 0.74 -80.93 6.25
CA ASN A 177 1.29 -79.96 5.28
C ASN A 177 0.64 -78.59 5.41
N CYS A 178 -0.67 -78.51 5.69
CA CYS A 178 -1.35 -77.24 5.99
C CYS A 178 -0.84 -76.61 7.28
N LEU A 179 -0.54 -77.39 8.34
CA LEU A 179 0.11 -76.85 9.55
C LEU A 179 1.52 -76.33 9.27
N ILE A 180 2.31 -77.03 8.45
CA ILE A 180 3.66 -76.56 8.05
C ILE A 180 3.55 -75.24 7.27
N GLN A 181 2.63 -75.14 6.32
CA GLN A 181 2.41 -73.90 5.56
C GLN A 181 1.85 -72.76 6.43
N ALA A 182 1.05 -73.07 7.46
CA ALA A 182 0.61 -72.09 8.46
C ALA A 182 1.74 -71.61 9.39
N TYR A 183 2.83 -72.38 9.51
CA TYR A 183 4.02 -72.05 10.30
C TYR A 183 5.03 -71.24 9.47
N ARG A 184 5.31 -71.70 8.24
CA ARG A 184 6.25 -71.12 7.27
C ARG A 184 5.66 -71.28 5.86
N PRO A 185 5.00 -70.25 5.31
CA PRO A 185 4.28 -70.33 4.03
C PRO A 185 5.15 -70.64 2.79
N ASP A 186 6.46 -70.53 2.92
CA ASP A 186 7.49 -70.75 1.91
C ASP A 186 7.89 -72.23 1.75
N LEU A 187 7.80 -73.04 2.80
CA LEU A 187 8.28 -74.43 2.79
C LEU A 187 7.35 -75.41 2.05
N VAL A 188 6.04 -75.11 2.00
CA VAL A 188 5.00 -76.02 1.48
C VAL A 188 3.93 -75.21 0.75
N ASP A 189 3.42 -75.75 -0.37
CA ASP A 189 2.21 -75.26 -1.04
C ASP A 189 1.16 -76.36 -1.11
N TYR A 190 0.19 -76.34 -0.19
CA TYR A 190 -0.88 -77.34 -0.09
C TYR A 190 -1.69 -77.47 -1.39
N LYS A 191 -1.76 -76.40 -2.21
CA LYS A 191 -2.55 -76.39 -3.45
C LYS A 191 -1.97 -77.31 -4.53
N LYS A 192 -0.69 -77.70 -4.39
CA LYS A 192 -0.02 -78.68 -5.27
C LYS A 192 -0.20 -80.14 -4.79
N LEU A 193 -0.62 -80.34 -3.53
CA LEU A 193 -0.77 -81.67 -2.94
C LEU A 193 -2.04 -82.37 -3.41
N LYS A 194 -2.02 -83.72 -3.40
CA LYS A 194 -3.17 -84.55 -3.78
C LYS A 194 -3.49 -85.53 -2.63
N PRO A 195 -4.73 -85.56 -2.10
CA PRO A 195 -5.13 -86.50 -1.04
C PRO A 195 -4.95 -88.00 -1.40
N SER A 196 -4.81 -88.33 -2.68
CA SER A 196 -4.45 -89.67 -3.15
C SER A 196 -3.04 -90.10 -2.73
N ASN A 197 -2.11 -89.16 -2.60
CA ASN A 197 -0.67 -89.42 -2.51
C ASN A 197 -0.20 -89.57 -1.04
N LYS A 198 -1.00 -90.23 -0.21
CA LYS A 198 -0.91 -90.24 1.26
C LYS A 198 0.52 -90.40 1.80
N ILE A 199 1.24 -91.45 1.37
CA ILE A 199 2.63 -91.73 1.80
C ILE A 199 3.59 -90.58 1.48
N VAL A 200 3.48 -89.99 0.30
CA VAL A 200 4.36 -88.90 -0.16
C VAL A 200 4.09 -87.64 0.64
N ASN A 201 2.81 -87.28 0.82
CA ASN A 201 2.40 -86.11 1.61
C ASN A 201 2.87 -86.24 3.07
N LEU A 202 2.71 -87.43 3.68
CA LEU A 202 3.14 -87.71 5.06
C LEU A 202 4.65 -87.64 5.21
N ASN A 203 5.42 -88.33 4.36
CA ASN A 203 6.88 -88.28 4.42
C ASN A 203 7.41 -86.87 4.18
N GLN A 204 6.87 -86.12 3.21
CA GLN A 204 7.23 -84.71 2.99
C GLN A 204 6.98 -83.86 4.25
N ALA A 205 5.81 -84.00 4.88
CA ALA A 205 5.51 -83.26 6.11
C ALA A 205 6.48 -83.62 7.23
N PHE A 206 6.74 -84.92 7.44
CA PHE A 206 7.61 -85.40 8.51
C PHE A 206 9.08 -85.03 8.28
N ASP A 207 9.55 -85.00 7.02
CA ASP A 207 10.89 -84.54 6.64
C ASP A 207 11.11 -83.05 6.86
N ILE A 208 10.15 -82.20 6.45
CA ILE A 208 10.23 -80.74 6.61
C ILE A 208 10.07 -80.36 8.09
N ALA A 209 9.14 -81.02 8.80
CA ALA A 209 8.96 -80.80 10.23
C ALA A 209 10.25 -81.11 11.02
N GLU A 210 10.98 -82.17 10.67
CA GLU A 210 12.24 -82.53 11.34
C GLU A 210 13.40 -81.58 10.99
N LYS A 211 13.56 -81.22 9.71
CA LYS A 211 14.71 -80.44 9.23
C LYS A 211 14.57 -78.94 9.45
N ASP A 212 13.40 -78.39 9.14
CA ASP A 212 13.17 -76.95 9.01
C ASP A 212 12.38 -76.36 10.19
N ILE A 213 11.75 -77.22 11.01
CA ILE A 213 11.00 -76.83 12.23
C ILE A 213 11.57 -77.48 13.51
N GLY A 214 12.40 -78.53 13.40
CA GLY A 214 12.99 -79.23 14.55
C GLY A 214 12.04 -80.20 15.28
N ILE A 215 10.91 -80.56 14.68
CA ILE A 215 9.91 -81.49 15.24
C ILE A 215 10.30 -82.95 14.88
N PRO A 216 10.69 -83.78 15.86
CA PRO A 216 11.26 -85.11 15.60
C PRO A 216 10.20 -86.11 15.10
N LYS A 217 10.57 -87.01 14.19
CA LYS A 217 9.65 -87.98 13.57
C LYS A 217 9.15 -89.05 14.56
N LEU A 218 7.93 -88.84 15.10
CA LEU A 218 7.26 -89.80 15.99
C LEU A 218 6.28 -90.76 15.28
N LEU A 219 6.05 -90.58 13.96
CA LEU A 219 5.10 -91.36 13.17
C LEU A 219 5.75 -91.88 11.89
N ASP A 220 5.43 -93.12 11.50
CA ASP A 220 5.79 -93.69 10.20
C ASP A 220 4.61 -93.56 9.22
N ALA A 221 4.90 -93.15 7.99
CA ALA A 221 3.87 -92.92 6.97
C ALA A 221 3.18 -94.22 6.50
N ASN A 222 3.88 -95.36 6.53
CA ASN A 222 3.32 -96.65 6.12
C ASN A 222 2.34 -97.16 7.17
N ASP A 223 2.67 -97.10 8.47
CA ASP A 223 1.75 -97.45 9.55
C ASP A 223 0.49 -96.56 9.51
N MET A 224 0.65 -95.24 9.30
CA MET A 224 -0.44 -94.28 9.15
C MET A 224 -1.43 -94.64 8.02
N VAL A 225 -0.94 -95.18 6.90
CA VAL A 225 -1.76 -95.45 5.70
C VAL A 225 -2.28 -96.88 5.62
N THR A 226 -1.52 -97.86 6.11
CA THR A 226 -1.90 -99.29 6.09
C THR A 226 -2.90 -99.66 7.18
N MET A 227 -3.02 -98.84 8.23
CA MET A 227 -3.86 -99.08 9.39
C MET A 227 -4.78 -97.87 9.64
N ARG A 228 -5.74 -97.99 10.57
CA ARG A 228 -6.40 -96.79 11.14
C ARG A 228 -5.39 -96.13 12.09
N PRO A 229 -5.03 -94.84 11.91
CA PRO A 229 -4.10 -94.18 12.81
C PRO A 229 -4.58 -94.23 14.27
N ASP A 230 -3.66 -94.49 15.19
CA ASP A 230 -3.95 -94.42 16.61
C ASP A 230 -4.09 -92.96 17.07
N GLU A 231 -5.19 -92.67 17.75
CA GLU A 231 -5.55 -91.31 18.16
C GLU A 231 -4.52 -90.69 19.12
N LYS A 232 -3.99 -91.47 20.06
CA LYS A 232 -2.98 -91.01 21.03
C LYS A 232 -1.66 -90.67 20.33
N SER A 233 -1.22 -91.55 19.43
CA SER A 233 0.01 -91.36 18.64
C SER A 233 -0.03 -90.06 17.83
N VAL A 234 -1.14 -89.79 17.14
CA VAL A 234 -1.32 -88.56 16.36
C VAL A 234 -1.46 -87.33 17.27
N MET A 235 -2.21 -87.40 18.38
CA MET A 235 -2.27 -86.31 19.38
C MET A 235 -0.88 -85.94 19.90
N THR A 236 -0.04 -86.94 20.20
CA THR A 236 1.35 -86.75 20.63
C THR A 236 2.10 -85.90 19.62
N TYR A 237 2.11 -86.31 18.34
CA TYR A 237 2.86 -85.61 17.30
C TYR A 237 2.30 -84.21 16.98
N VAL A 238 0.98 -84.05 16.92
CA VAL A 238 0.34 -82.72 16.68
C VAL A 238 0.62 -81.75 17.83
N SER A 239 0.81 -82.23 19.07
CA SER A 239 1.19 -81.35 20.20
C SER A 239 2.59 -80.70 20.02
N PHE A 240 3.54 -81.35 19.34
CA PHE A 240 4.84 -80.74 19.03
C PHE A 240 4.69 -79.58 18.04
N PHE A 241 3.80 -79.69 17.04
CA PHE A 241 3.47 -78.55 16.18
C PHE A 241 2.89 -77.40 17.00
N TRP A 242 1.93 -77.64 17.90
CA TRP A 242 1.39 -76.56 18.75
C TRP A 242 2.49 -75.88 19.58
N LYS A 243 3.40 -76.65 20.20
CA LYS A 243 4.53 -76.08 20.97
C LYS A 243 5.46 -75.22 20.10
N ALA A 244 5.78 -75.67 18.88
CA ALA A 244 6.57 -74.90 17.93
C ALA A 244 5.86 -73.58 17.54
N PHE A 245 4.56 -73.63 17.22
CA PHE A 245 3.75 -72.43 16.94
C PHE A 245 3.70 -71.46 18.14
N ALA A 246 3.55 -71.97 19.37
CA ALA A 246 3.54 -71.17 20.58
C ALA A 246 4.91 -70.55 20.91
N ALA A 247 6.02 -71.16 20.48
CA ALA A 247 7.34 -70.53 20.50
C ALA A 247 7.47 -69.44 19.42
N ASN A 248 7.10 -69.74 18.18
CA ASN A 248 7.24 -68.82 17.05
C ASN A 248 6.37 -67.56 17.20
N LYS A 249 5.13 -67.69 17.71
CA LYS A 249 4.27 -66.53 18.02
C LYS A 249 4.93 -65.60 19.06
N ARG A 250 5.60 -66.16 20.08
CA ARG A 250 6.33 -65.36 21.07
C ARG A 250 7.55 -64.66 20.47
N LYS A 251 8.31 -65.32 19.58
CA LYS A 251 9.39 -64.67 18.82
C LYS A 251 8.88 -63.51 17.96
N ASN A 252 7.76 -63.68 17.25
CA ASN A 252 7.23 -62.61 16.39
C ASN A 252 6.73 -61.41 17.20
N MET A 253 5.96 -61.61 18.28
CA MET A 253 5.50 -60.49 19.13
C MET A 253 6.67 -59.76 19.82
N ALA A 254 7.76 -60.49 20.12
CA ALA A 254 8.99 -59.88 20.59
C ALA A 254 9.70 -59.06 19.49
N GLY A 255 9.76 -59.59 18.27
CA GLY A 255 10.26 -58.87 17.09
C GLY A 255 9.47 -57.60 16.78
N GLU A 256 8.14 -57.65 16.83
CA GLU A 256 7.24 -56.50 16.68
C GLU A 256 7.54 -55.42 17.74
N ARG A 257 7.76 -55.80 19.01
CA ARG A 257 8.14 -54.85 20.06
C ARG A 257 9.50 -54.21 19.82
N ILE A 258 10.51 -54.99 19.45
CA ILE A 258 11.84 -54.47 19.10
C ILE A 258 11.73 -53.51 17.91
N THR A 259 10.92 -53.85 16.91
CA THR A 259 10.64 -53.03 15.72
C THR A 259 10.07 -51.67 16.13
N HIS A 260 9.06 -51.60 17.00
CA HIS A 260 8.51 -50.33 17.48
C HIS A 260 9.51 -49.47 18.26
N VAL A 261 10.39 -50.08 19.05
CA VAL A 261 11.47 -49.33 19.73
C VAL A 261 12.50 -48.83 18.73
N VAL A 262 12.91 -49.64 17.75
CA VAL A 262 13.84 -49.22 16.68
C VAL A 262 13.26 -48.06 15.87
N GLN A 263 11.99 -48.14 15.47
CA GLN A 263 11.29 -47.06 14.76
C GLN A 263 11.23 -45.77 15.59
N ARG A 264 11.08 -45.87 16.92
CA ARG A 264 11.10 -44.71 17.83
C ARG A 264 12.49 -44.05 17.89
N GLU A 265 13.56 -44.83 18.01
CA GLU A 265 14.93 -44.30 18.02
C GLU A 265 15.35 -43.75 16.65
N GLN A 266 14.90 -44.37 15.54
CA GLN A 266 15.05 -43.83 14.19
C GLN A 266 14.36 -42.47 14.06
N ALA A 267 13.10 -42.34 14.50
CA ALA A 267 12.39 -41.07 14.51
C ALA A 267 13.07 -40.00 15.41
N TYR A 268 13.69 -40.39 16.52
CA TYR A 268 14.50 -39.47 17.32
C TYR A 268 15.80 -39.04 16.61
N ALA A 269 16.46 -39.93 15.88
CA ALA A 269 17.64 -39.60 15.08
C ALA A 269 17.27 -38.69 13.90
N GLU A 270 16.15 -38.95 13.22
CA GLU A 270 15.60 -38.09 12.16
C GLU A 270 15.26 -36.69 12.69
N MET A 271 14.60 -36.56 13.84
CA MET A 271 14.30 -35.25 14.44
C MET A 271 15.58 -34.47 14.80
N GLN A 272 16.61 -35.15 15.32
CA GLN A 272 17.91 -34.53 15.60
C GLN A 272 18.64 -34.11 14.32
N ALA A 273 18.57 -34.91 13.25
CA ALA A 273 19.13 -34.57 11.94
C ALA A 273 18.41 -33.38 11.29
N GLN A 274 17.07 -33.37 11.33
CA GLN A 274 16.24 -32.26 10.84
C GLN A 274 16.53 -30.97 11.60
N TYR A 275 16.61 -31.01 12.93
CA TYR A 275 17.04 -29.87 13.75
C TYR A 275 18.42 -29.37 13.29
N LYS A 276 19.39 -30.27 13.12
CA LYS A 276 20.75 -29.90 12.72
C LYS A 276 20.79 -29.24 11.34
N GLU A 277 20.14 -29.84 10.33
CA GLU A 277 20.10 -29.34 8.95
C GLU A 277 19.42 -27.97 8.86
N GLN A 278 18.25 -27.83 9.49
CA GLN A 278 17.50 -26.57 9.51
C GLN A 278 18.25 -25.48 10.29
N MET A 279 18.93 -25.83 11.39
CA MET A 279 19.77 -24.89 12.15
C MET A 279 21.00 -24.44 11.34
N GLU A 280 21.68 -25.36 10.62
CA GLU A 280 22.77 -25.01 9.71
C GLU A 280 22.30 -24.08 8.58
N GLU A 281 21.12 -24.33 8.00
CA GLU A 281 20.52 -23.47 6.97
C GLU A 281 20.18 -22.07 7.51
N LEU A 282 19.48 -21.98 8.64
CA LEU A 282 19.09 -20.72 9.28
C LEU A 282 20.32 -19.89 9.70
N MET A 283 21.32 -20.52 10.31
CA MET A 283 22.57 -19.86 10.71
C MET A 283 23.37 -19.37 9.52
N THR A 284 23.41 -20.13 8.42
CA THR A 284 24.09 -19.72 7.18
C THR A 284 23.38 -18.55 6.52
N TRP A 285 22.04 -18.60 6.43
CA TRP A 285 21.22 -17.49 5.90
C TRP A 285 21.37 -16.22 6.75
N ALA A 286 21.34 -16.33 8.09
CA ALA A 286 21.45 -15.18 8.98
C ALA A 286 22.83 -14.51 8.89
N LYS A 287 23.91 -15.29 8.80
CA LYS A 287 25.29 -14.79 8.56
C LYS A 287 25.41 -14.10 7.20
N ALA A 288 24.80 -14.66 6.16
CA ALA A 288 24.78 -14.05 4.83
C ALA A 288 24.00 -12.71 4.80
N LYS A 289 22.78 -12.67 5.36
CA LYS A 289 21.97 -11.44 5.44
C LYS A 289 22.60 -10.37 6.33
N THR A 290 23.25 -10.76 7.42
CA THR A 290 24.07 -9.85 8.25
C THR A 290 25.17 -9.19 7.41
N THR A 291 25.78 -9.92 6.47
CA THR A 291 26.80 -9.36 5.57
C THR A 291 26.16 -8.40 4.55
N GLU A 292 25.04 -8.81 3.93
CA GLU A 292 24.28 -8.01 2.95
C GLU A 292 23.83 -6.63 3.51
N PHE A 293 23.41 -6.56 4.77
CA PHE A 293 23.00 -5.29 5.41
C PHE A 293 24.17 -4.43 5.92
N ASN A 294 25.35 -5.02 6.13
CA ASN A 294 26.57 -4.28 6.48
C ASN A 294 27.28 -3.70 5.25
N ASP A 295 27.16 -4.34 4.08
CA ASP A 295 27.76 -3.88 2.83
C ASP A 295 27.14 -2.54 2.36
N SER A 296 27.94 -1.48 2.50
CA SER A 296 27.51 -0.09 2.35
C SER A 296 27.32 0.32 0.88
N THR A 297 26.16 -0.03 0.32
CA THR A 297 25.77 0.33 -1.06
C THR A 297 25.69 1.84 -1.26
N SER A 298 26.38 2.36 -2.29
CA SER A 298 26.33 3.78 -2.68
C SER A 298 25.07 4.08 -3.50
N ILE A 299 24.03 4.60 -2.84
CA ILE A 299 22.74 4.95 -3.46
C ILE A 299 22.79 6.39 -3.98
N ASN A 300 22.49 6.59 -5.27
CA ASN A 300 22.68 7.88 -5.96
C ASN A 300 21.37 8.50 -6.49
N SER A 301 20.28 7.72 -6.53
CA SER A 301 18.95 8.13 -7.00
C SER A 301 17.84 7.94 -5.98
N GLN A 302 16.80 8.79 -6.03
CA GLN A 302 15.55 8.58 -5.28
C GLN A 302 14.87 7.26 -5.70
N ALA A 303 14.89 6.92 -7.00
CA ALA A 303 14.25 5.71 -7.52
C ALA A 303 14.98 4.43 -7.11
N GLU A 304 16.32 4.46 -7.03
CA GLU A 304 17.12 3.37 -6.45
C GLU A 304 16.76 3.16 -4.98
N LEU A 305 16.67 4.25 -4.20
CA LEU A 305 16.34 4.18 -2.79
C LEU A 305 14.91 3.68 -2.54
N GLU A 306 13.94 4.11 -3.34
CA GLU A 306 12.55 3.64 -3.24
C GLU A 306 12.41 2.16 -3.66
N MET A 307 13.23 1.70 -4.61
CA MET A 307 13.32 0.28 -4.98
C MET A 307 13.97 -0.56 -3.86
N LEU A 308 15.04 -0.08 -3.24
CA LEU A 308 15.71 -0.74 -2.11
C LEU A 308 14.81 -0.79 -0.86
N LEU A 309 14.10 0.31 -0.55
CA LEU A 309 13.13 0.36 0.55
C LEU A 309 11.97 -0.61 0.31
N ARG A 310 11.51 -0.75 -0.94
CA ARG A 310 10.51 -1.75 -1.33
C ARG A 310 11.05 -3.18 -1.15
N GLY A 311 12.27 -3.44 -1.63
CA GLY A 311 12.94 -4.73 -1.45
C GLY A 311 13.08 -5.11 0.03
N TYR A 312 13.43 -4.17 0.90
CA TYR A 312 13.48 -4.38 2.36
C TYR A 312 12.10 -4.69 2.98
N VAL A 313 11.04 -3.99 2.55
CA VAL A 313 9.66 -4.28 2.99
C VAL A 313 9.18 -5.65 2.50
N ASP A 314 9.51 -6.03 1.27
CA ASP A 314 9.13 -7.32 0.70
C ASP A 314 9.94 -8.46 1.36
N TYR A 315 11.24 -8.29 1.61
CA TYR A 315 12.10 -9.16 2.44
C TYR A 315 11.52 -9.37 3.85
N SER A 316 11.19 -8.26 4.53
CA SER A 316 10.65 -8.28 5.90
C SER A 316 9.33 -9.08 5.99
N ARG A 317 8.50 -8.98 4.95
CA ARG A 317 7.19 -9.67 4.86
C ARG A 317 7.25 -11.11 4.37
N THR A 318 8.35 -11.54 3.74
CA THR A 318 8.46 -12.85 3.09
C THR A 318 9.62 -13.66 3.66
N GLU A 319 10.86 -13.37 3.25
CA GLU A 319 12.07 -14.07 3.69
C GLU A 319 12.23 -14.05 5.21
N LYS A 320 12.21 -12.87 5.85
CA LYS A 320 12.40 -12.77 7.30
C LYS A 320 11.25 -13.42 8.06
N ALA A 321 10.01 -13.20 7.63
CA ALA A 321 8.83 -13.82 8.25
C ALA A 321 8.89 -15.35 8.21
N ALA A 322 9.29 -15.94 7.07
CA ALA A 322 9.46 -17.38 6.93
C ALA A 322 10.61 -17.93 7.80
N LYS A 323 11.75 -17.22 7.87
CA LYS A 323 12.88 -17.63 8.71
C LYS A 323 12.65 -17.41 10.21
N GLN A 324 11.81 -16.44 10.59
CA GLN A 324 11.35 -16.29 11.97
C GLN A 324 10.35 -17.38 12.37
N GLN A 325 9.48 -17.84 11.46
CA GLN A 325 8.65 -19.02 11.73
C GLN A 325 9.52 -20.27 11.89
N MET A 326 10.50 -20.48 11.00
CA MET A 326 11.47 -21.57 11.09
C MET A 326 12.27 -21.57 12.40
N MET A 327 12.55 -20.39 12.97
CA MET A 327 13.17 -20.25 14.30
C MET A 327 12.28 -20.79 15.42
N LEU A 328 10.98 -20.42 15.42
CA LEU A 328 9.99 -20.94 16.37
C LEU A 328 9.75 -22.45 16.19
N ASP A 329 9.76 -22.93 14.95
CA ASP A 329 9.64 -24.36 14.63
C ASP A 329 10.86 -25.15 15.13
N LEU A 330 12.07 -24.57 15.06
CA LEU A 330 13.31 -25.12 15.63
C LEU A 330 13.31 -25.13 17.18
N GLU A 331 12.82 -24.08 17.83
CA GLU A 331 12.63 -24.03 19.29
C GLU A 331 11.62 -25.10 19.76
N ALA A 332 10.51 -25.25 19.03
CA ALA A 332 9.50 -26.28 19.29
C ALA A 332 10.03 -27.69 19.03
N LEU A 333 10.81 -27.89 17.96
CA LEU A 333 11.47 -29.16 17.64
C LEU A 333 12.50 -29.53 18.71
N PHE A 334 13.36 -28.60 19.13
CA PHE A 334 14.33 -28.80 20.22
C PHE A 334 13.62 -29.15 21.53
N SER A 335 12.55 -28.42 21.87
CA SER A 335 11.74 -28.68 23.06
C SER A 335 11.05 -30.04 23.01
N SER A 336 10.56 -30.45 21.84
CA SER A 336 9.98 -31.78 21.59
C SER A 336 11.02 -32.89 21.71
N ILE A 337 12.21 -32.73 21.12
CA ILE A 337 13.33 -33.68 21.25
C ILE A 337 13.74 -33.81 22.72
N LYS A 338 14.01 -32.69 23.40
CA LYS A 338 14.43 -32.66 24.80
C LYS A 338 13.39 -33.28 25.73
N SER A 339 12.11 -33.00 25.53
CA SER A 339 11.02 -33.62 26.30
C SER A 339 10.97 -35.14 26.13
N ARG A 340 11.02 -35.64 24.89
CA ARG A 340 10.96 -37.07 24.56
C ARG A 340 12.19 -37.87 25.01
N LEU A 341 13.37 -37.24 25.03
CA LEU A 341 14.60 -37.87 25.52
C LEU A 341 14.73 -37.76 27.05
N SER A 342 14.25 -36.68 27.66
CA SER A 342 14.21 -36.53 29.13
C SER A 342 13.30 -37.57 29.79
N THR A 343 12.20 -37.99 29.13
CA THR A 343 11.39 -39.15 29.58
C THR A 343 12.14 -40.49 29.51
N LEU A 344 13.32 -40.53 28.92
CA LEU A 344 14.22 -41.69 28.80
C LEU A 344 15.58 -41.44 29.49
N ASP A 345 15.66 -40.42 30.37
CA ASP A 345 16.87 -39.99 31.10
C ASP A 345 18.08 -39.66 30.18
N ARG A 346 17.79 -39.03 29.03
CA ARG A 346 18.77 -38.63 28.00
C ARG A 346 18.63 -37.15 27.66
N ASP A 347 19.74 -36.44 27.55
CA ASP A 347 19.78 -35.06 27.04
C ASP A 347 20.24 -35.01 25.57
N PHE A 348 19.68 -34.06 24.80
CA PHE A 348 20.17 -33.72 23.47
C PHE A 348 21.08 -32.48 23.54
N VAL A 349 22.34 -32.66 23.15
CA VAL A 349 23.34 -31.59 23.11
C VAL A 349 23.81 -31.42 21.66
N PRO A 350 23.31 -30.43 20.90
CA PRO A 350 23.82 -30.12 19.57
C PRO A 350 25.25 -29.52 19.65
N PRO A 351 26.01 -29.50 18.55
CA PRO A 351 27.31 -28.82 18.48
C PRO A 351 27.20 -27.35 18.93
N GLU A 352 28.25 -26.79 19.54
CA GLU A 352 28.22 -25.46 20.18
C GLU A 352 27.72 -24.35 19.22
N GLU A 353 28.15 -24.37 17.96
CA GLU A 353 27.73 -23.43 16.90
C GLU A 353 26.25 -23.55 16.48
N LEU A 354 25.57 -24.63 16.87
CA LEU A 354 24.19 -24.99 16.52
C LEU A 354 23.30 -25.11 17.77
N THR A 355 23.68 -24.43 18.85
CA THR A 355 22.84 -24.26 20.04
C THR A 355 21.84 -23.13 19.86
N LEU A 356 20.68 -23.20 20.52
CA LEU A 356 19.68 -22.12 20.49
C LEU A 356 20.29 -20.77 20.90
N ALA A 357 21.17 -20.73 21.91
CA ALA A 357 21.86 -19.52 22.33
C ALA A 357 22.78 -18.92 21.25
N ALA A 358 23.44 -19.76 20.42
CA ALA A 358 24.23 -19.28 19.29
C ALA A 358 23.34 -18.68 18.18
N MET A 359 22.16 -19.25 17.96
CA MET A 359 21.14 -18.74 17.03
C MET A 359 20.51 -17.42 17.52
N GLU A 360 20.11 -17.35 18.80
CA GLU A 360 19.63 -16.11 19.43
C GLU A 360 20.66 -14.99 19.25
N THR A 361 21.93 -15.26 19.59
CA THR A 361 23.04 -14.30 19.41
C THR A 361 23.19 -13.86 17.95
N GLN A 362 23.13 -14.80 16.99
CA GLN A 362 23.24 -14.48 15.56
C GLN A 362 22.02 -13.72 15.01
N TRP A 363 20.84 -13.93 15.58
CA TRP A 363 19.59 -13.25 15.24
C TRP A 363 19.51 -11.84 15.85
N GLU A 364 20.06 -11.62 17.04
CA GLU A 364 20.29 -10.29 17.62
C GLU A 364 21.27 -9.49 16.75
N VAL A 365 22.37 -10.10 16.30
CA VAL A 365 23.34 -9.47 15.38
C VAL A 365 22.68 -9.10 14.04
N LEU A 366 21.88 -10.00 13.46
CA LEU A 366 21.11 -9.71 12.23
C LEU A 366 20.11 -8.58 12.44
N THR A 367 19.33 -8.62 13.52
CA THR A 367 18.31 -7.60 13.84
C THR A 367 18.95 -6.24 14.14
N THR A 368 20.16 -6.21 14.70
CA THR A 368 20.95 -4.98 14.89
C THR A 368 21.40 -4.40 13.54
N ALA A 369 21.96 -5.22 12.66
CA ALA A 369 22.39 -4.80 11.31
C ALA A 369 21.21 -4.32 10.45
N GLU A 370 20.06 -4.98 10.54
CA GLU A 370 18.80 -4.56 9.91
C GLU A 370 18.31 -3.21 10.44
N SER A 371 18.29 -3.01 11.76
CA SER A 371 17.85 -1.76 12.39
C SER A 371 18.75 -0.59 11.97
N GLU A 372 20.07 -0.80 11.94
CA GLU A 372 21.01 0.18 11.38
C GLU A 372 20.76 0.43 9.89
N TYR A 373 20.52 -0.60 9.09
CA TYR A 373 20.26 -0.49 7.65
C TYR A 373 18.95 0.26 7.38
N GLU A 374 17.89 -0.01 8.13
CA GLU A 374 16.63 0.73 8.06
C GLU A 374 16.79 2.19 8.50
N GLU A 375 17.57 2.48 9.55
CA GLU A 375 17.86 3.87 9.92
C GLU A 375 18.68 4.58 8.83
N LYS A 376 19.69 3.93 8.27
CA LYS A 376 20.49 4.45 7.13
C LYS A 376 19.59 4.75 5.92
N LEU A 377 18.72 3.82 5.50
CA LEU A 377 17.76 4.02 4.41
C LEU A 377 16.77 5.16 4.70
N ASN A 378 16.17 5.21 5.90
CA ASN A 378 15.23 6.26 6.27
C ASN A 378 15.90 7.63 6.40
N ALA A 379 17.14 7.70 6.88
CA ALA A 379 17.93 8.94 6.93
C ALA A 379 18.26 9.45 5.53
N LEU A 380 18.67 8.56 4.61
CA LEU A 380 18.87 8.87 3.19
C LEU A 380 17.56 9.36 2.54
N LEU A 381 16.44 8.70 2.78
CA LEU A 381 15.14 9.07 2.21
C LEU A 381 14.65 10.43 2.71
N LYS A 382 14.85 10.68 4.02
CA LYS A 382 14.59 11.96 4.68
C LYS A 382 15.52 13.07 4.18
N ASN A 383 16.71 12.76 3.70
CA ASN A 383 17.64 13.74 3.12
C ASN A 383 17.36 14.00 1.63
N LEU A 384 17.15 12.96 0.81
CA LEU A 384 16.72 13.12 -0.59
C LEU A 384 15.41 13.90 -0.68
N LYS A 385 14.38 13.58 0.12
CA LYS A 385 13.13 14.36 0.14
C LYS A 385 13.32 15.84 0.51
N LYS A 386 14.31 16.18 1.36
CA LYS A 386 14.69 17.59 1.60
C LYS A 386 15.39 18.19 0.38
N VAL A 387 16.28 17.46 -0.30
CA VAL A 387 16.97 17.87 -1.53
C VAL A 387 15.97 18.12 -2.65
N GLU A 388 15.05 17.19 -2.95
CA GLU A 388 14.00 17.40 -3.95
C GLU A 388 13.09 18.59 -3.59
N LEU A 389 12.69 18.76 -2.32
CA LEU A 389 11.87 19.90 -1.90
C LEU A 389 12.64 21.23 -2.04
N ALA A 390 13.91 21.28 -1.67
CA ALA A 390 14.76 22.45 -1.80
C ALA A 390 15.05 22.78 -3.28
N ILE A 391 15.23 21.78 -4.15
CA ILE A 391 15.36 21.96 -5.61
C ILE A 391 14.04 22.46 -6.21
N LYS A 392 12.88 21.97 -5.76
CA LYS A 392 11.56 22.50 -6.20
C LYS A 392 11.37 23.95 -5.75
N LEU A 393 11.77 24.31 -4.53
CA LEU A 393 11.76 25.69 -4.03
C LEU A 393 12.73 26.59 -4.81
N PHE A 394 13.94 26.10 -5.11
CA PHE A 394 14.92 26.79 -5.95
C PHE A 394 14.35 27.04 -7.34
N ASN A 395 13.88 26.01 -8.05
CA ASN A 395 13.27 26.13 -9.37
C ASN A 395 12.06 27.09 -9.38
N SER A 396 11.23 27.09 -8.32
CA SER A 396 10.09 28.02 -8.22
C SER A 396 10.47 29.48 -7.92
N LYS A 397 11.64 29.73 -7.33
CA LYS A 397 12.23 31.08 -7.25
C LYS A 397 12.89 31.47 -8.57
N VAL A 398 13.71 30.56 -9.13
CA VAL A 398 14.43 30.71 -10.40
C VAL A 398 13.49 31.12 -11.54
N ILE A 399 12.42 30.34 -11.80
CA ILE A 399 11.53 30.60 -12.94
C ILE A 399 10.93 32.02 -12.86
N LYS A 400 10.45 32.45 -11.69
CA LYS A 400 9.89 33.81 -11.48
C LYS A 400 10.91 34.95 -11.66
N LEU A 401 12.20 34.65 -11.63
CA LEU A 401 13.28 35.60 -11.90
C LEU A 401 13.71 35.52 -13.37
N GLU A 402 13.74 34.33 -13.96
CA GLU A 402 13.98 34.13 -15.40
C GLU A 402 12.87 34.77 -16.26
N ASP A 403 11.60 34.55 -15.91
CA ASP A 403 10.41 35.16 -16.52
C ASP A 403 10.51 36.70 -16.49
N TRP A 404 10.82 37.25 -15.31
CA TRP A 404 10.91 38.71 -15.12
C TRP A 404 12.14 39.33 -15.79
N LEU A 405 13.27 38.62 -15.80
CA LEU A 405 14.44 39.07 -16.56
C LEU A 405 14.13 39.09 -18.06
N GLU A 406 13.39 38.12 -18.59
CA GLU A 406 13.01 38.07 -20.01
C GLU A 406 12.04 39.21 -20.37
N ASP A 407 11.02 39.47 -19.53
CA ASP A 407 10.13 40.64 -19.64
C ASP A 407 10.91 41.97 -19.61
N LYS A 408 11.88 42.12 -18.70
CA LYS A 408 12.63 43.38 -18.52
C LYS A 408 13.73 43.59 -19.55
N GLU A 409 14.43 42.54 -19.98
CA GLU A 409 15.40 42.59 -21.09
C GLU A 409 14.70 43.05 -22.38
N ALA A 410 13.50 42.52 -22.68
CA ALA A 410 12.69 42.95 -23.81
C ALA A 410 12.23 44.41 -23.67
N TRP A 411 11.76 44.82 -22.48
CA TRP A 411 11.31 46.19 -22.19
C TRP A 411 12.46 47.22 -22.21
N LEU A 412 13.66 46.86 -21.76
CA LEU A 412 14.87 47.69 -21.88
C LEU A 412 15.28 47.82 -23.35
N ALA A 413 15.33 46.72 -24.11
CA ALA A 413 15.65 46.74 -25.53
C ALA A 413 14.66 47.59 -26.35
N GLN A 414 13.37 47.56 -26.00
CA GLN A 414 12.36 48.44 -26.58
C GLN A 414 12.51 49.90 -26.12
N SER A 415 12.90 50.13 -24.86
CA SER A 415 13.10 51.48 -24.32
C SER A 415 14.32 52.19 -24.91
N MET A 416 15.41 51.47 -25.19
CA MET A 416 16.65 52.00 -25.78
C MET A 416 16.54 52.41 -27.26
N MET A 417 15.34 52.33 -27.86
CA MET A 417 15.03 52.94 -29.16
C MET A 417 15.31 54.46 -29.16
N PRO A 418 15.67 55.08 -30.30
CA PRO A 418 15.87 56.52 -30.38
C PRO A 418 14.61 57.31 -29.97
N PHE A 419 14.77 58.30 -29.09
CA PHE A 419 13.66 59.10 -28.55
C PHE A 419 12.87 59.87 -29.62
N HIS A 420 13.51 60.17 -30.74
CA HIS A 420 12.95 60.90 -31.86
C HIS A 420 12.85 60.00 -33.10
N LYS A 421 11.71 60.07 -33.81
CA LYS A 421 11.67 59.59 -35.20
C LYS A 421 12.64 60.43 -36.03
N GLN A 422 13.39 59.79 -36.92
CA GLN A 422 14.12 60.52 -37.96
C GLN A 422 13.11 61.25 -38.83
N VAL A 423 13.19 62.58 -38.86
CA VAL A 423 12.43 63.42 -39.78
C VAL A 423 13.22 63.47 -41.08
N GLU A 424 12.74 62.77 -42.10
CA GLU A 424 13.28 62.96 -43.46
C GLU A 424 13.03 64.42 -43.89
N PRO A 425 13.97 65.06 -44.62
CA PRO A 425 13.87 66.47 -44.98
C PRO A 425 12.74 66.70 -45.99
N VAL A 426 11.57 67.10 -45.50
CA VAL A 426 10.41 67.47 -46.31
C VAL A 426 10.73 68.74 -47.08
N ALA A 427 10.78 68.66 -48.42
CA ALA A 427 10.93 69.82 -49.28
C ALA A 427 9.69 70.73 -49.21
N LEU A 428 9.91 72.03 -48.98
CA LEU A 428 8.85 73.04 -48.95
C LEU A 428 8.26 73.25 -50.36
N PRO A 429 6.92 73.25 -50.53
CA PRO A 429 6.28 73.79 -51.72
C PRO A 429 6.31 75.33 -51.71
N PRO A 430 6.28 75.99 -52.88
CA PRO A 430 6.24 77.46 -52.97
C PRO A 430 4.86 78.03 -52.55
N PRO A 431 4.79 79.31 -52.14
CA PRO A 431 3.53 79.97 -51.80
C PRO A 431 2.79 80.46 -53.06
N GLU A 432 1.49 80.19 -53.14
CA GLU A 432 0.55 80.86 -54.05
C GLU A 432 -0.61 81.51 -53.27
N ALA A 433 -1.35 82.39 -53.94
CA ALA A 433 -1.96 83.57 -53.32
C ALA A 433 -3.48 83.49 -53.03
N VAL A 434 -3.95 84.50 -52.30
CA VAL A 434 -5.33 84.76 -51.86
C VAL A 434 -6.30 85.01 -53.02
N ALA A 435 -7.49 84.40 -52.99
CA ALA A 435 -8.75 84.98 -53.50
C ALA A 435 -10.02 84.21 -53.02
N ASP A 436 -10.88 84.90 -52.28
CA ASP A 436 -12.34 85.04 -52.45
C ASP A 436 -13.33 83.84 -52.48
N ASP A 437 -14.00 83.67 -51.32
CA ASP A 437 -15.45 83.94 -51.10
C ASP A 437 -16.54 82.82 -51.17
N ALA A 438 -17.67 83.09 -50.49
CA ALA A 438 -19.03 82.50 -50.54
C ALA A 438 -19.32 81.07 -49.98
N ALA A 439 -19.65 81.02 -48.68
CA ALA A 439 -20.95 80.61 -48.05
C ALA A 439 -21.96 79.65 -48.76
N PRO A 440 -22.92 79.01 -48.04
CA PRO A 440 -23.05 78.69 -46.60
C PRO A 440 -23.46 77.21 -46.31
N ALA A 441 -23.97 76.92 -45.10
CA ALA A 441 -24.45 75.61 -44.64
C ALA A 441 -25.87 75.23 -45.12
N ASP A 442 -26.26 73.96 -44.96
CA ASP A 442 -27.40 73.63 -44.07
C ASP A 442 -27.44 72.15 -43.61
N ALA A 443 -28.42 71.78 -42.79
CA ALA A 443 -28.31 70.71 -41.78
C ALA A 443 -28.81 69.27 -42.10
N GLU A 444 -28.49 68.39 -41.15
CA GLU A 444 -28.89 67.01 -40.86
C GLU A 444 -30.43 66.73 -40.87
N PRO A 445 -30.92 65.46 -40.91
CA PRO A 445 -30.94 64.62 -39.70
C PRO A 445 -30.80 63.08 -39.88
N ALA A 446 -30.69 62.37 -38.74
CA ALA A 446 -30.40 60.93 -38.59
C ALA A 446 -31.57 59.93 -38.80
N GLY A 447 -31.27 58.61 -38.87
CA GLY A 447 -32.29 57.55 -39.05
C GLY A 447 -31.86 56.06 -38.99
N GLU A 448 -31.44 55.56 -37.81
CA GLU A 448 -31.56 54.17 -37.27
C GLU A 448 -31.40 52.84 -38.10
N ARG A 449 -30.54 51.95 -37.54
CA ARG A 449 -30.70 50.47 -37.31
C ARG A 449 -30.53 49.38 -38.40
N GLN A 450 -29.37 48.71 -38.31
CA GLN A 450 -29.14 47.24 -38.13
C GLN A 450 -29.47 46.16 -39.22
N ARG A 451 -28.38 45.46 -39.63
CA ARG A 451 -28.26 43.98 -39.86
C ARG A 451 -29.01 43.35 -41.07
N PRO A 452 -28.78 42.06 -41.47
CA PRO A 452 -27.79 41.04 -41.04
C PRO A 452 -27.04 40.25 -42.18
N ARG A 453 -26.18 39.29 -41.75
CA ARG A 453 -25.87 37.95 -42.36
C ARG A 453 -24.87 37.79 -43.54
N SER A 454 -23.87 36.94 -43.28
CA SER A 454 -23.35 35.76 -44.04
C SER A 454 -23.87 35.50 -45.47
N ARG A 455 -23.10 34.92 -46.41
CA ARG A 455 -22.27 33.68 -46.26
C ARG A 455 -21.45 33.39 -47.55
N SER A 456 -20.40 32.56 -47.46
CA SER A 456 -19.75 31.76 -48.56
C SER A 456 -19.09 32.52 -49.74
N PHE A 457 -18.20 31.96 -50.59
CA PHE A 457 -17.19 30.86 -50.55
C PHE A 457 -16.42 30.89 -51.91
N ILE A 458 -15.51 29.93 -52.21
CA ILE A 458 -14.93 29.64 -53.56
C ILE A 458 -13.89 30.69 -54.07
N GLU A 459 -12.57 30.44 -53.96
CA GLU A 459 -11.64 29.87 -54.99
C GLU A 459 -11.09 30.91 -56.00
N SER A 460 -10.00 30.73 -56.77
CA SER A 460 -8.81 29.84 -56.76
C SER A 460 -7.82 30.34 -57.84
N ILE A 461 -6.51 30.02 -57.76
CA ILE A 461 -5.75 29.20 -58.75
C ILE A 461 -4.23 29.19 -58.44
N ALA A 462 -3.60 28.07 -58.77
CA ALA A 462 -2.23 27.61 -58.47
C ALA A 462 -1.08 28.36 -59.22
N SER A 463 0.23 28.09 -58.99
CA SER A 463 0.89 27.04 -58.17
C SER A 463 2.00 27.58 -57.22
N ALA A 464 3.33 27.31 -57.24
CA ALA A 464 4.25 26.48 -58.03
C ALA A 464 5.60 26.26 -57.26
N LEU A 465 6.42 25.22 -57.45
CA LEU A 465 6.13 23.78 -57.71
C LEU A 465 7.41 22.90 -57.48
N SER A 466 7.39 21.96 -56.50
CA SER A 466 8.31 20.79 -56.35
C SER A 466 9.80 21.04 -55.97
N LEU A 467 10.61 20.12 -55.38
CA LEU A 467 10.51 18.71 -54.94
C LEU A 467 11.12 18.59 -53.50
N GLY A 468 10.94 17.53 -52.68
CA GLY A 468 10.13 16.31 -52.78
C GLY A 468 10.24 15.44 -51.49
N ARG A 469 9.17 14.72 -51.11
CA ARG A 469 9.08 13.72 -50.01
C ARG A 469 9.26 12.30 -50.56
N PRO A 470 9.69 11.27 -49.78
CA PRO A 470 8.79 10.44 -48.90
C PRO A 470 9.51 9.88 -47.64
N ARG A 471 8.99 9.01 -46.73
CA ARG A 471 7.70 8.51 -46.16
C ARG A 471 8.08 7.74 -44.87
N GLY A 472 7.22 7.34 -43.91
CA GLY A 472 5.77 7.43 -43.69
C GLY A 472 5.44 6.90 -42.27
N SER A 473 4.34 7.33 -41.63
CA SER A 473 3.07 6.56 -41.45
C SER A 473 3.15 5.35 -40.50
N SER A 474 2.23 5.11 -39.55
CA SER A 474 0.98 5.79 -39.12
C SER A 474 0.56 5.23 -37.74
N VAL A 475 0.19 6.02 -36.73
CA VAL A 475 -1.14 6.63 -36.49
C VAL A 475 -2.30 5.62 -36.46
N THR A 476 -2.88 5.43 -35.26
CA THR A 476 -4.32 5.50 -35.00
C THR A 476 -4.58 6.14 -33.63
N LYS A 477 -5.74 6.78 -33.47
CA LYS A 477 -6.30 7.37 -32.24
C LYS A 477 -7.63 6.69 -31.94
N SER A 478 -8.01 6.62 -30.66
CA SER A 478 -9.42 6.73 -30.23
C SER A 478 -9.48 7.30 -28.81
N GLU A 479 -10.62 7.84 -28.40
CA GLU A 479 -10.76 8.71 -27.22
C GLU A 479 -11.78 8.15 -26.19
N SER A 480 -11.96 8.89 -25.08
CA SER A 480 -13.01 8.76 -24.04
C SER A 480 -12.84 7.70 -22.94
N GLY A 481 -13.32 8.02 -21.72
CA GLY A 481 -13.50 7.06 -20.62
C GLY A 481 -12.92 7.45 -19.25
N THR A 482 -13.67 8.23 -18.47
CA THR A 482 -13.65 8.24 -16.98
C THR A 482 -15.09 8.02 -16.49
N PRO A 483 -15.38 7.59 -15.24
CA PRO A 483 -14.50 7.38 -14.07
C PRO A 483 -14.66 5.97 -13.43
N PHE A 484 -14.06 5.71 -12.25
CA PHE A 484 -14.69 5.04 -11.08
C PHE A 484 -13.73 4.96 -9.86
N LEU A 485 -14.29 4.84 -8.64
CA LEU A 485 -13.75 4.38 -7.31
C LEU A 485 -12.27 4.68 -6.92
N LYS A 486 -11.90 5.11 -5.71
CA LYS A 486 -12.60 5.46 -4.45
C LYS A 486 -13.37 4.34 -3.71
N GLU A 487 -12.66 3.42 -3.05
CA GLU A 487 -13.02 2.88 -1.72
C GLU A 487 -11.89 2.06 -1.04
N ALA A 488 -12.16 1.52 0.15
CA ALA A 488 -11.34 0.60 0.97
C ALA A 488 -10.04 1.14 1.65
N MET A 489 -10.16 1.71 2.87
CA MET A 489 -9.33 1.27 4.03
C MET A 489 -9.84 1.72 5.43
N THR A 490 -11.07 1.33 5.76
CA THR A 490 -11.62 1.16 7.13
C THR A 490 -12.67 0.03 7.01
N THR A 491 -12.83 -0.94 7.91
CA THR A 491 -12.60 -0.95 9.37
C THR A 491 -12.27 -2.37 9.85
N ALA A 492 -11.39 -2.54 10.85
CA ALA A 492 -11.27 -3.79 11.62
C ALA A 492 -10.69 -3.54 13.03
N ALA A 493 -11.55 -3.58 14.06
CA ALA A 493 -11.23 -3.62 15.49
C ALA A 493 -12.50 -4.09 16.25
N ALA A 494 -12.45 -4.80 17.37
CA ALA A 494 -11.31 -5.35 18.14
C ALA A 494 -11.61 -6.81 18.57
N LYS A 495 -10.62 -7.54 19.08
CA LYS A 495 -10.43 -7.69 20.53
C LYS A 495 -8.96 -7.79 21.01
N GLU A 496 -8.78 -8.10 22.29
CA GLU A 496 -7.51 -8.10 23.05
C GLU A 496 -7.20 -9.53 23.60
N GLY A 497 -5.99 -9.90 24.03
CA GLY A 497 -4.73 -9.13 24.09
C GLY A 497 -4.04 -9.15 25.47
N ILE A 498 -3.75 -10.32 26.04
CA ILE A 498 -3.10 -10.46 27.37
C ILE A 498 -1.57 -10.27 27.28
N SER A 499 -1.09 -9.23 27.99
CA SER A 499 0.26 -8.99 28.52
C SER A 499 1.48 -8.78 27.59
N PRO A 500 2.56 -8.11 28.08
CA PRO A 500 3.60 -7.51 27.21
C PRO A 500 5.06 -7.94 27.50
N GLY A 501 5.94 -7.77 26.50
CA GLY A 501 7.40 -7.90 26.69
C GLY A 501 8.20 -7.20 25.58
N SER A 502 9.23 -6.43 25.95
CA SER A 502 10.05 -5.55 25.09
C SER A 502 9.28 -4.42 24.37
N GLY A 503 9.95 -3.34 23.96
CA GLY A 503 9.28 -2.11 23.55
C GLY A 503 9.97 -1.33 22.43
N SER A 504 9.34 -1.31 21.24
CA SER A 504 9.67 -0.36 20.16
C SER A 504 8.85 0.94 20.30
N PRO A 505 9.40 2.14 20.03
CA PRO A 505 8.67 3.39 20.23
C PRO A 505 7.50 3.57 19.24
N LYS A 506 6.25 3.55 19.73
CA LYS A 506 5.07 3.87 18.91
C LYS A 506 5.14 5.30 18.39
N LEU A 507 5.30 5.47 17.08
CA LEU A 507 5.35 6.75 16.37
C LEU A 507 4.01 7.51 16.45
N LYS A 508 3.78 8.19 17.58
CA LYS A 508 2.73 9.21 17.72
C LYS A 508 3.09 10.43 16.87
N MET A 509 2.46 10.57 15.71
CA MET A 509 2.43 11.82 14.95
C MET A 509 1.62 12.89 15.70
N LEU A 510 2.22 13.49 16.73
CA LEU A 510 1.68 14.68 17.40
C LEU A 510 2.21 15.95 16.71
N PRO A 511 1.36 16.96 16.46
CA PRO A 511 1.76 18.18 15.78
C PRO A 511 2.52 19.12 16.72
N ILE A 512 3.85 19.14 16.64
CA ILE A 512 4.67 20.13 17.34
C ILE A 512 4.86 21.36 16.44
N ILE A 513 4.43 22.51 16.95
CA ILE A 513 4.35 23.79 16.25
C ILE A 513 5.74 24.42 16.11
N ALA A 514 6.09 24.90 14.91
CA ALA A 514 7.20 25.81 14.67
C ALA A 514 6.66 27.15 14.12
N ARG A 515 6.46 28.13 15.01
CA ARG A 515 5.89 29.45 14.71
C ARG A 515 6.99 30.51 14.59
N VAL A 516 7.84 30.38 13.58
CA VAL A 516 8.97 31.29 13.27
C VAL A 516 9.14 31.34 11.73
N SER A 517 9.08 32.49 11.04
CA SER A 517 8.76 33.86 11.46
C SER A 517 7.61 34.43 10.63
N SER A 518 6.78 35.25 11.27
CA SER A 518 5.97 36.25 10.58
C SER A 518 6.76 37.56 10.50
N GLU A 519 7.55 37.74 9.44
CA GLU A 519 8.19 39.01 9.12
C GLU A 519 8.55 39.05 7.62
N HIS A 520 8.35 40.20 6.98
CA HIS A 520 8.73 40.49 5.58
C HIS A 520 8.20 39.51 4.50
N ALA A 521 7.01 38.93 4.72
CA ALA A 521 6.14 38.48 3.63
C ALA A 521 5.53 39.68 2.89
N ALA A 522 6.38 40.53 2.29
CA ALA A 522 5.95 41.63 1.45
C ALA A 522 5.20 41.07 0.23
N ALA A 523 3.90 41.33 0.16
CA ALA A 523 3.07 40.95 -0.97
C ALA A 523 3.38 41.88 -2.15
N PHE A 524 4.51 41.64 -2.84
CA PHE A 524 4.88 42.38 -4.04
C PHE A 524 3.71 42.33 -5.03
N PRO A 525 3.17 43.50 -5.44
CA PRO A 525 2.09 43.53 -6.41
C PRO A 525 2.58 42.92 -7.72
N ARG A 526 1.68 42.24 -8.44
CA ARG A 526 1.96 41.91 -9.84
C ARG A 526 2.14 43.24 -10.59
N SER A 527 3.36 43.54 -11.00
CA SER A 527 3.64 44.63 -11.94
C SER A 527 2.72 44.43 -13.15
N ALA A 528 1.88 45.42 -13.44
CA ALA A 528 1.03 45.37 -14.63
C ALA A 528 1.92 45.20 -15.87
N SER A 529 1.45 44.44 -16.85
CA SER A 529 2.18 44.20 -18.09
C SER A 529 2.34 45.51 -18.86
N MET A 530 3.43 46.23 -18.64
CA MET A 530 3.75 47.52 -19.27
C MET A 530 4.21 47.35 -20.73
N VAL A 531 3.42 46.63 -21.53
CA VAL A 531 3.39 46.75 -22.99
C VAL A 531 2.57 48.00 -23.36
N ASN A 532 2.87 49.12 -22.69
CA ASN A 532 2.45 50.43 -23.16
C ASN A 532 3.31 50.74 -24.38
N VAL A 533 2.68 51.20 -25.46
CA VAL A 533 3.41 51.86 -26.54
C VAL A 533 4.17 53.04 -25.92
N LEU A 534 5.49 53.04 -26.10
CA LEU A 534 6.33 54.08 -25.52
C LEU A 534 6.11 55.37 -26.30
N GLU A 535 5.39 56.31 -25.69
CA GLU A 535 5.08 57.61 -26.31
C GLU A 535 6.38 58.40 -26.54
N PRO A 536 6.46 59.23 -27.60
CA PRO A 536 7.65 60.03 -27.89
C PRO A 536 7.99 60.96 -26.73
N ILE A 537 9.29 61.13 -26.46
CA ILE A 537 9.75 62.03 -25.40
C ILE A 537 9.81 63.46 -25.96
N ASP A 538 8.69 64.17 -25.87
CA ASP A 538 8.45 65.47 -26.50
C ASP A 538 8.60 66.69 -25.57
N SER A 539 8.73 66.44 -24.26
CA SER A 539 8.60 67.45 -23.22
C SER A 539 9.35 67.07 -21.93
N ILE A 540 9.72 68.08 -21.12
CA ILE A 540 10.36 67.88 -19.80
C ILE A 540 9.53 66.93 -18.92
N ALA A 541 8.21 67.10 -18.91
CA ALA A 541 7.30 66.26 -18.14
C ALA A 541 7.35 64.79 -18.58
N ALA A 542 7.44 64.51 -19.89
CA ALA A 542 7.62 63.15 -20.41
C ALA A 542 8.96 62.55 -19.97
N VAL A 543 10.07 63.32 -20.03
CA VAL A 543 11.39 62.85 -19.54
C VAL A 543 11.36 62.56 -18.04
N GLN A 544 10.79 63.45 -17.24
CA GLN A 544 10.71 63.30 -15.79
C GLN A 544 9.81 62.14 -15.37
N ALA A 545 8.68 61.92 -16.06
CA ALA A 545 7.86 60.73 -15.89
C ALA A 545 8.65 59.45 -16.24
N ARG A 546 9.47 59.49 -17.30
CA ARG A 546 10.36 58.38 -17.70
C ARG A 546 11.41 58.07 -16.64
N LEU A 547 12.07 59.09 -16.09
CA LEU A 547 13.06 58.97 -15.02
C LEU A 547 12.44 58.46 -13.71
N ASN A 548 11.28 58.98 -13.30
CA ASN A 548 10.55 58.50 -12.11
C ASN A 548 10.13 57.02 -12.26
N MET A 549 9.68 56.62 -13.44
CA MET A 549 9.37 55.23 -13.76
C MET A 549 10.64 54.34 -13.75
N PHE A 550 11.81 54.88 -14.14
CA PHE A 550 13.08 54.17 -14.05
C PHE A 550 13.61 54.05 -12.62
N ALA A 551 13.47 55.07 -11.77
CA ALA A 551 13.79 54.98 -10.35
C ALA A 551 12.97 53.88 -9.64
N ALA A 552 11.67 53.77 -9.97
CA ALA A 552 10.82 52.67 -9.49
C ALA A 552 11.24 51.28 -10.05
N TYR A 553 11.80 51.23 -11.26
CA TYR A 553 12.41 50.01 -11.80
C TYR A 553 13.73 49.66 -11.11
N GLU A 554 14.58 50.63 -10.78
CA GLU A 554 15.81 50.40 -10.01
C GLU A 554 15.52 49.89 -8.59
N GLU A 555 14.48 50.40 -7.94
CA GLU A 555 13.99 49.86 -6.66
C GLU A 555 13.46 48.42 -6.81
N GLU A 556 12.67 48.13 -7.87
CA GLU A 556 12.22 46.77 -8.19
C GLU A 556 13.40 45.81 -8.46
N LEU A 557 14.39 46.28 -9.23
CA LEU A 557 15.61 45.55 -9.59
C LEU A 557 16.44 45.24 -8.34
N ALA A 558 16.69 46.22 -7.48
CA ALA A 558 17.40 46.03 -6.21
C ALA A 558 16.67 45.04 -5.29
N GLY A 559 15.35 45.20 -5.14
CA GLY A 559 14.51 44.30 -4.34
C GLY A 559 14.52 42.85 -4.83
N ARG A 560 14.56 42.62 -6.16
CA ARG A 560 14.65 41.28 -6.75
C ARG A 560 16.08 40.72 -6.73
N LYS A 561 17.10 41.56 -6.96
CA LYS A 561 18.53 41.20 -6.89
C LYS A 561 18.93 40.73 -5.49
N ALA A 562 18.26 41.21 -4.44
CA ALA A 562 18.40 40.71 -3.07
C ALA A 562 18.03 39.23 -2.87
N ALA A 563 17.36 38.58 -3.84
CA ALA A 563 17.09 37.14 -3.80
C ALA A 563 18.32 36.27 -4.17
N LEU A 564 19.32 36.82 -4.89
CA LEU A 564 20.48 36.02 -5.35
C LEU A 564 21.32 35.45 -4.18
N PRO A 565 21.61 36.21 -3.10
CA PRO A 565 22.22 35.63 -1.88
C PRO A 565 21.39 34.51 -1.24
N GLU A 566 20.06 34.63 -1.21
CA GLU A 566 19.19 33.57 -0.71
C GLU A 566 19.28 32.30 -1.56
N MET A 567 19.41 32.46 -2.89
CA MET A 567 19.54 31.34 -3.83
C MET A 567 20.90 30.65 -3.68
N LYS A 568 21.99 31.41 -3.51
CA LYS A 568 23.32 30.86 -3.14
C LYS A 568 23.27 30.12 -1.81
N ALA A 569 22.61 30.67 -0.79
CA ALA A 569 22.42 30.00 0.50
C ALA A 569 21.56 28.73 0.38
N LEU A 570 20.52 28.73 -0.45
CA LEU A 570 19.69 27.56 -0.73
C LEU A 570 20.48 26.46 -1.47
N ILE A 571 21.33 26.82 -2.44
CA ILE A 571 22.26 25.88 -3.08
C ILE A 571 23.25 25.31 -2.06
N GLY A 572 23.87 26.14 -1.23
CA GLY A 572 24.76 25.68 -0.15
C GLY A 572 24.07 24.69 0.80
N ARG A 573 22.79 24.95 1.14
CA ARG A 573 21.95 24.02 1.91
C ARG A 573 21.62 22.73 1.15
N ILE A 574 21.40 22.78 -0.17
CA ILE A 574 21.18 21.59 -1.01
C ILE A 574 22.45 20.73 -1.06
N ILE A 575 23.63 21.34 -1.21
CA ILE A 575 24.93 20.68 -1.18
C ILE A 575 25.16 20.01 0.18
N GLY A 576 24.97 20.74 1.28
CA GLY A 576 25.10 20.24 2.66
C GLY A 576 24.08 19.17 3.07
N LEU A 577 23.07 18.89 2.23
CA LEU A 577 22.13 17.78 2.40
C LEU A 577 22.53 16.50 1.62
N GLY A 578 23.68 16.50 0.94
CA GLY A 578 24.18 15.34 0.20
C GLY A 578 23.69 15.24 -1.26
N CYS A 579 23.41 16.37 -1.92
CA CYS A 579 23.01 16.37 -3.33
C CYS A 579 24.13 15.83 -4.26
N PRO A 580 23.86 14.95 -5.25
CA PRO A 580 24.91 14.39 -6.12
C PRO A 580 25.65 15.46 -6.96
N PRO A 581 26.97 15.33 -7.22
CA PRO A 581 27.81 16.38 -7.83
C PRO A 581 27.28 16.96 -9.15
N MET A 582 26.77 16.12 -10.06
CA MET A 582 26.13 16.58 -11.32
C MET A 582 24.93 17.52 -11.08
N ARG A 583 24.12 17.24 -10.05
CA ARG A 583 23.01 18.12 -9.64
C ARG A 583 23.53 19.39 -8.97
N GLN A 584 24.60 19.33 -8.17
CA GLN A 584 25.24 20.53 -7.59
C GLN A 584 25.71 21.51 -8.69
N PHE A 585 26.48 21.01 -9.66
CA PHE A 585 27.02 21.81 -10.76
C PHE A 585 25.91 22.46 -11.60
N SER A 586 24.85 21.71 -11.93
CA SER A 586 23.70 22.24 -12.67
C SER A 586 23.00 23.39 -11.95
N LEU A 587 22.84 23.31 -10.62
CA LEU A 587 22.24 24.37 -9.81
C LEU A 587 23.14 25.61 -9.75
N GLN A 588 24.45 25.41 -9.53
CA GLN A 588 25.44 26.49 -9.47
C GLN A 588 25.57 27.24 -10.82
N ASN A 589 25.64 26.51 -11.94
CA ASN A 589 25.73 27.10 -13.27
C ASN A 589 24.50 27.96 -13.60
N ARG A 590 23.29 27.48 -13.27
CA ARG A 590 22.05 28.22 -13.52
C ARG A 590 21.93 29.47 -12.63
N GLU A 591 22.36 29.41 -11.38
CA GLU A 591 22.45 30.59 -10.52
C GLU A 591 23.46 31.61 -11.07
N GLY A 592 24.65 31.18 -11.50
CA GLY A 592 25.64 32.04 -12.17
C GLY A 592 25.06 32.76 -13.39
N THR A 593 24.36 32.03 -14.26
CA THR A 593 23.69 32.58 -15.45
C THR A 593 22.66 33.67 -15.09
N ILE A 594 21.89 33.47 -14.01
CA ILE A 594 20.91 34.46 -13.54
C ILE A 594 21.61 35.68 -12.95
N THR A 595 22.68 35.49 -12.17
CA THR A 595 23.52 36.58 -11.63
C THR A 595 24.14 37.42 -12.77
N GLU A 596 24.58 36.79 -13.86
CA GLU A 596 25.09 37.48 -15.06
C GLU A 596 23.99 38.29 -15.78
N ARG A 597 22.78 37.72 -15.98
CA ARG A 597 21.64 38.45 -16.54
C ARG A 597 21.26 39.68 -15.70
N PHE A 598 21.24 39.55 -14.38
CA PHE A 598 21.00 40.68 -13.47
C PHE A 598 22.02 41.82 -13.64
N ALA A 599 23.31 41.50 -13.81
CA ALA A 599 24.33 42.50 -14.09
C ALA A 599 24.18 43.13 -15.50
N GLY A 600 23.68 42.36 -16.47
CA GLY A 600 23.35 42.84 -17.82
C GLY A 600 22.25 43.91 -17.82
N VAL A 601 21.11 43.64 -17.20
CA VAL A 601 19.98 44.59 -17.13
C VAL A 601 20.29 45.82 -16.26
N GLU A 602 21.10 45.66 -15.21
CA GLU A 602 21.59 46.78 -14.39
C GLU A 602 22.46 47.74 -15.20
N LYS A 603 23.38 47.21 -16.03
CA LYS A 603 24.19 48.01 -16.95
C LYS A 603 23.35 48.70 -18.03
N GLN A 604 22.41 48.00 -18.64
CA GLN A 604 21.49 48.58 -19.64
C GLN A 604 20.56 49.65 -19.05
N GLY A 605 20.11 49.47 -17.80
CA GLY A 605 19.33 50.46 -17.07
C GLY A 605 20.12 51.76 -16.87
N ALA A 606 21.36 51.67 -16.36
CA ALA A 606 22.23 52.82 -16.18
C ALA A 606 22.52 53.57 -17.50
N GLU A 607 22.84 52.84 -18.58
CA GLU A 607 23.04 53.41 -19.93
C GLU A 607 21.78 54.10 -20.51
N TYR A 608 20.58 53.73 -20.03
CA TYR A 608 19.34 54.38 -20.43
C TYR A 608 19.02 55.60 -19.56
N VAL A 609 19.26 55.53 -18.26
CA VAL A 609 19.13 56.68 -17.33
C VAL A 609 20.10 57.79 -17.71
N GLU A 610 21.32 57.47 -18.14
CA GLU A 610 22.28 58.45 -18.69
C GLU A 610 21.67 59.21 -19.89
N LYS A 611 21.18 58.50 -20.90
CA LYS A 611 20.51 59.07 -22.08
C LYS A 611 19.26 59.88 -21.75
N LEU A 612 18.48 59.48 -20.74
CA LEU A 612 17.34 60.27 -20.27
C LEU A 612 17.76 61.57 -19.61
N ASN A 613 18.90 61.61 -18.91
CA ASN A 613 19.43 62.85 -18.35
C ASN A 613 19.99 63.78 -19.45
N GLU A 614 20.61 63.24 -20.50
CA GLU A 614 21.00 64.01 -21.68
C GLU A 614 19.77 64.65 -22.36
N GLU A 615 18.70 63.88 -22.59
CA GLU A 615 17.44 64.37 -23.15
C GLU A 615 16.71 65.35 -22.21
N LEU A 616 16.79 65.16 -20.89
CA LEU A 616 16.26 66.12 -19.91
C LEU A 616 16.92 67.49 -20.06
N ILE A 617 18.26 67.52 -20.13
CA ILE A 617 19.04 68.75 -20.31
C ILE A 617 18.69 69.41 -21.66
N ARG A 618 18.51 68.61 -22.72
CA ARG A 618 18.10 69.09 -24.05
C ARG A 618 16.72 69.76 -24.02
N GLN A 619 15.74 69.11 -23.38
CA GLN A 619 14.37 69.63 -23.22
C GLN A 619 14.33 70.86 -22.31
N GLN A 620 15.09 70.88 -21.21
CA GLN A 620 15.23 72.04 -20.33
C GLN A 620 15.77 73.27 -21.08
N LYS A 621 16.81 73.10 -21.91
CA LYS A 621 17.33 74.18 -22.75
C LYS A 621 16.29 74.71 -23.74
N MET A 622 15.53 73.82 -24.40
CA MET A 622 14.47 74.24 -25.33
C MET A 622 13.37 75.04 -24.63
N ASP A 623 13.03 74.67 -23.40
CA ASP A 623 11.96 75.30 -22.64
C ASP A 623 12.38 76.64 -22.01
N GLU A 624 13.65 76.76 -21.58
CA GLU A 624 14.26 78.04 -21.20
C GLU A 624 14.28 79.04 -22.37
N MET A 625 14.57 78.57 -23.60
CA MET A 625 14.48 79.41 -24.81
C MET A 625 13.02 79.85 -25.06
N ARG A 626 12.04 78.93 -25.00
CA ARG A 626 10.60 79.27 -25.10
C ARG A 626 10.19 80.34 -24.09
N LEU A 627 10.56 80.17 -22.82
CA LEU A 627 10.22 81.10 -21.74
C LEU A 627 10.91 82.46 -21.92
N THR A 628 12.14 82.49 -22.43
CA THR A 628 12.89 83.72 -22.70
C THR A 628 12.28 84.50 -23.86
N PHE A 629 11.91 83.84 -24.96
CA PHE A 629 11.16 84.45 -26.05
C PHE A 629 9.81 84.98 -25.55
N ALA A 630 9.07 84.19 -24.76
CA ALA A 630 7.76 84.60 -24.25
C ALA A 630 7.83 85.85 -23.33
N LYS A 631 8.87 85.96 -22.49
CA LYS A 631 9.09 87.16 -21.67
C LYS A 631 9.36 88.41 -22.51
N ARG A 632 10.19 88.29 -23.56
CA ARG A 632 10.43 89.39 -24.51
C ARG A 632 9.17 89.74 -25.28
N ALA A 633 8.50 88.75 -25.86
CA ALA A 633 7.26 88.89 -26.61
C ALA A 633 6.15 89.58 -25.79
N GLU A 634 5.88 89.11 -24.57
CA GLU A 634 4.82 89.68 -23.73
C GLU A 634 5.19 91.08 -23.20
N ALA A 635 6.47 91.38 -22.96
CA ALA A 635 6.92 92.73 -22.63
C ALA A 635 6.78 93.69 -23.83
N LEU A 636 7.17 93.24 -25.02
CA LEU A 636 7.07 93.98 -26.26
C LEU A 636 5.60 94.23 -26.62
N THR A 637 4.75 93.19 -26.61
CA THR A 637 3.31 93.36 -26.86
C THR A 637 2.64 94.20 -25.79
N ARG A 638 3.02 94.12 -24.52
CA ARG A 638 2.46 95.02 -23.49
C ARG A 638 2.80 96.49 -23.77
N TRP A 639 4.01 96.77 -24.25
CA TRP A 639 4.36 98.12 -24.70
C TRP A 639 3.58 98.51 -25.97
N MET A 640 3.38 97.59 -26.93
CA MET A 640 2.58 97.84 -28.13
C MET A 640 1.10 98.07 -27.82
N GLU A 641 0.47 97.22 -26.99
CA GLU A 641 -0.91 97.34 -26.51
C GLU A 641 -1.10 98.69 -25.77
N ALA A 642 -0.18 99.07 -24.89
CA ALA A 642 -0.22 100.36 -24.19
C ALA A 642 0.00 101.56 -25.13
N SER A 643 0.87 101.42 -26.13
CA SER A 643 1.15 102.45 -27.13
C SER A 643 -0.02 102.64 -28.09
N ILE A 644 -0.60 101.54 -28.59
CA ILE A 644 -1.84 101.57 -29.37
C ILE A 644 -2.94 102.21 -28.52
N ALA A 645 -3.14 101.79 -27.27
CA ALA A 645 -4.17 102.35 -26.40
C ALA A 645 -4.00 103.87 -26.16
N MET A 646 -2.77 104.36 -25.98
CA MET A 646 -2.47 105.79 -25.86
C MET A 646 -2.71 106.54 -27.18
N LEU A 647 -2.25 105.99 -28.31
CA LEU A 647 -2.39 106.60 -29.64
C LEU A 647 -3.86 106.61 -30.10
N THR A 648 -4.64 105.60 -29.74
CA THR A 648 -6.09 105.52 -29.99
C THR A 648 -6.93 106.05 -28.81
N GLU A 649 -6.33 106.65 -27.78
CA GLU A 649 -7.08 107.14 -26.62
C GLU A 649 -8.04 108.24 -27.06
N ALA A 650 -9.34 107.98 -26.97
CA ALA A 650 -10.39 108.82 -27.52
C ALA A 650 -10.35 110.24 -26.92
N PHE A 651 -10.10 111.22 -27.77
CA PHE A 651 -9.84 112.60 -27.38
C PHE A 651 -10.93 113.53 -27.91
N ALA A 652 -11.53 114.29 -27.00
CA ALA A 652 -12.35 115.44 -27.33
C ALA A 652 -11.52 116.70 -27.06
N HIS A 653 -11.04 117.36 -28.12
CA HIS A 653 -10.64 118.75 -27.98
C HIS A 653 -11.92 119.56 -27.80
N GLU A 654 -12.11 120.26 -26.69
CA GLU A 654 -13.23 121.19 -26.52
C GLU A 654 -12.89 122.58 -27.07
N SER A 655 -11.59 122.85 -27.27
CA SER A 655 -11.03 124.07 -27.83
C SER A 655 -9.88 123.81 -28.82
N ILE A 656 -9.58 124.82 -29.64
CA ILE A 656 -8.49 124.78 -30.62
C ILE A 656 -7.10 124.61 -29.96
N ALA A 657 -6.90 125.15 -28.75
CA ALA A 657 -5.59 125.16 -28.09
C ALA A 657 -5.17 123.79 -27.55
N GLU A 658 -6.11 122.95 -27.14
CA GLU A 658 -5.84 121.60 -26.63
C GLU A 658 -5.32 120.67 -27.74
N ALA A 659 -5.77 120.88 -28.98
CA ALA A 659 -5.33 120.13 -30.14
C ALA A 659 -3.85 120.38 -30.49
N GLU A 660 -3.40 121.63 -30.40
CA GLU A 660 -2.01 122.00 -30.69
C GLU A 660 -1.03 121.41 -29.65
N GLN A 661 -1.46 121.27 -28.38
CA GLN A 661 -0.64 120.64 -27.34
C GLN A 661 -0.44 119.13 -27.58
N GLN A 662 -1.51 118.37 -27.85
CA GLN A 662 -1.40 116.91 -28.05
C GLN A 662 -0.51 116.55 -29.27
N ILE A 663 -0.50 117.40 -30.31
CA ILE A 663 0.40 117.23 -31.47
C ILE A 663 1.88 117.36 -31.05
N ALA A 664 2.22 118.26 -30.13
CA ALA A 664 3.59 118.40 -29.63
C ALA A 664 4.02 117.18 -28.80
N GLU A 665 3.12 116.64 -27.98
CA GLU A 665 3.36 115.45 -27.16
C GLU A 665 3.55 114.19 -28.01
N LEU A 666 2.74 114.00 -29.07
CA LEU A 666 2.88 112.90 -30.03
C LEU A 666 4.27 112.86 -30.68
N ASN A 667 4.83 114.02 -31.07
CA ASN A 667 6.17 114.08 -31.67
C ASN A 667 7.29 113.60 -30.73
N GLY A 668 7.07 113.63 -29.41
CA GLY A 668 8.02 113.10 -28.41
C GLY A 668 8.11 111.57 -28.35
N PHE A 669 7.13 110.86 -28.90
CA PHE A 669 7.03 109.40 -28.82
C PHE A 669 7.89 108.66 -29.86
N ALA A 670 8.16 109.28 -31.01
CA ALA A 670 8.90 108.67 -32.13
C ALA A 670 10.24 107.99 -31.79
N PRO A 671 11.15 108.56 -30.95
CA PRO A 671 12.41 107.87 -30.61
C PRO A 671 12.22 106.63 -29.73
N ILE A 672 11.17 106.58 -28.90
CA ILE A 672 10.84 105.43 -28.04
C ILE A 672 10.38 104.25 -28.91
N MET A 673 9.59 104.55 -29.94
CA MET A 673 9.17 103.55 -30.93
C MET A 673 10.36 102.91 -31.68
N ALA A 674 11.44 103.66 -31.94
CA ALA A 674 12.63 103.12 -32.60
C ALA A 674 13.44 102.15 -31.72
N GLU A 675 13.46 102.35 -30.40
CA GLU A 675 14.13 101.45 -29.45
C GLU A 675 13.47 100.06 -29.42
N HIS A 676 12.14 100.02 -29.38
CA HIS A 676 11.38 98.77 -29.39
C HIS A 676 11.38 98.05 -30.75
N ASP A 677 11.62 98.76 -31.86
CA ASP A 677 11.82 98.16 -33.19
C ASP A 677 13.12 97.32 -33.25
N ALA A 678 14.16 97.73 -32.52
CA ALA A 678 15.42 96.98 -32.41
C ALA A 678 15.31 95.78 -31.44
N GLU A 679 14.47 95.83 -30.41
CA GLU A 679 14.17 94.65 -29.58
C GLU A 679 13.34 93.62 -30.35
N LEU A 680 12.50 94.03 -31.31
CA LEU A 680 11.80 93.13 -32.24
C LEU A 680 12.78 92.36 -33.15
N GLU A 681 13.83 93.00 -33.65
CA GLU A 681 14.89 92.35 -34.45
C GLU A 681 15.71 91.34 -33.61
N GLN A 682 15.96 91.65 -32.34
CA GLN A 682 16.53 90.69 -31.37
C GLN A 682 15.58 89.53 -31.04
N CYS A 683 14.26 89.74 -31.10
CA CYS A 683 13.28 88.66 -30.98
C CYS A 683 13.23 87.78 -32.23
N ALA A 684 13.47 88.34 -33.42
CA ALA A 684 13.52 87.60 -34.68
C ALA A 684 14.70 86.63 -34.71
N THR A 685 15.91 87.14 -34.51
CA THR A 685 17.15 86.33 -34.49
C THR A 685 17.11 85.21 -33.44
N PHE A 686 16.54 85.48 -32.25
CA PHE A 686 16.35 84.44 -31.22
C PHE A 686 15.28 83.40 -31.61
N GLY A 687 14.30 83.77 -32.44
CA GLY A 687 13.34 82.84 -33.05
C GLY A 687 13.96 81.88 -34.07
N ASP A 688 14.99 82.32 -34.79
CA ASP A 688 15.76 81.46 -35.70
C ASP A 688 16.59 80.43 -34.93
N GLU A 689 17.29 80.83 -33.86
CA GLU A 689 18.00 79.91 -32.95
C GLU A 689 17.06 78.87 -32.32
N MET A 690 15.85 79.29 -31.94
CA MET A 690 14.80 78.38 -31.47
C MET A 690 14.38 77.37 -32.56
N THR A 691 14.31 77.81 -33.81
CA THR A 691 13.91 76.97 -34.94
C THR A 691 15.00 75.94 -35.30
N GLU A 692 16.28 76.30 -35.24
CA GLU A 692 17.40 75.36 -35.42
C GLU A 692 17.42 74.28 -34.32
N MET A 693 17.08 74.65 -33.08
CA MET A 693 16.86 73.71 -31.96
C MET A 693 15.58 72.87 -32.08
N GLY A 694 14.81 73.00 -33.18
CA GLY A 694 13.59 72.24 -33.46
C GLY A 694 12.32 72.76 -32.78
N ILE A 695 12.34 73.97 -32.21
CA ILE A 695 11.21 74.54 -31.47
C ILE A 695 10.24 75.23 -32.44
N THR A 696 9.36 74.45 -33.07
CA THR A 696 8.35 74.96 -34.02
C THR A 696 7.14 75.63 -33.36
N LYS A 697 6.96 75.48 -32.04
CA LYS A 697 5.87 76.10 -31.25
C LYS A 697 6.34 76.49 -29.85
N ASN A 698 5.85 77.62 -29.36
CA ASN A 698 6.07 78.12 -28.01
C ASN A 698 4.78 77.98 -27.19
N ALA A 699 4.86 77.39 -25.99
CA ALA A 699 3.72 77.20 -25.10
C ALA A 699 3.50 78.36 -24.10
N TYR A 700 4.51 79.23 -23.93
CA TYR A 700 4.48 80.35 -22.99
C TYR A 700 4.13 81.68 -23.64
N SER A 701 4.24 81.79 -24.96
CA SER A 701 3.86 82.98 -25.72
C SER A 701 2.53 82.74 -26.45
N ARG A 702 1.55 83.62 -26.23
CA ARG A 702 0.35 83.74 -27.06
C ARG A 702 0.61 84.41 -28.41
N PHE A 703 1.82 84.98 -28.59
CA PHE A 703 2.24 85.72 -29.76
C PHE A 703 3.39 85.01 -30.48
N THR A 704 3.25 84.82 -31.79
CA THR A 704 4.36 84.44 -32.67
C THR A 704 5.19 85.66 -33.06
N LEU A 705 6.36 85.45 -33.68
CA LEU A 705 7.15 86.55 -34.25
C LEU A 705 6.35 87.38 -35.28
N PHE A 706 5.49 86.72 -36.06
CA PHE A 706 4.60 87.38 -37.02
C PHE A 706 3.56 88.27 -36.32
N ASP A 707 3.02 87.84 -35.18
CA ASP A 707 2.10 88.67 -34.39
C ASP A 707 2.81 89.90 -33.81
N LEU A 708 4.04 89.76 -33.31
CA LEU A 708 4.84 90.89 -32.83
C LEU A 708 5.15 91.90 -33.96
N GLN A 709 5.52 91.42 -35.14
CA GLN A 709 5.72 92.25 -36.34
C GLN A 709 4.41 92.97 -36.74
N ARG A 710 3.27 92.28 -36.67
CA ARG A 710 1.95 92.85 -36.94
C ARG A 710 1.56 93.91 -35.91
N PHE A 711 1.78 93.69 -34.62
CA PHE A 711 1.53 94.69 -33.58
C PHE A 711 2.46 95.90 -33.71
N MET A 712 3.72 95.72 -34.13
CA MET A 712 4.60 96.86 -34.41
C MET A 712 4.15 97.70 -35.61
N ALA A 713 3.69 97.03 -36.68
CA ALA A 713 3.06 97.70 -37.80
C ALA A 713 1.79 98.45 -37.36
N GLU A 714 1.00 97.88 -36.44
CA GLU A 714 -0.21 98.52 -35.91
C GLU A 714 0.12 99.72 -34.99
N VAL A 715 1.16 99.67 -34.16
CA VAL A 715 1.66 100.86 -33.40
C VAL A 715 2.02 101.98 -34.37
N LYS A 716 2.79 101.67 -35.43
CA LYS A 716 3.19 102.64 -36.47
C LYS A 716 1.97 103.22 -37.21
N ARG A 717 1.02 102.36 -37.59
CA ARG A 717 -0.25 102.75 -38.23
C ARG A 717 -1.12 103.63 -37.32
N CYS A 718 -1.21 103.32 -36.02
CA CYS A 718 -1.93 104.12 -35.03
C CYS A 718 -1.23 105.45 -34.74
N PHE A 719 0.10 105.53 -34.84
CA PHE A 719 0.84 106.78 -34.72
C PHE A 719 0.54 107.73 -35.89
N GLU A 720 0.58 107.21 -37.12
CA GLU A 720 0.21 107.94 -38.34
C GLU A 720 -1.28 108.35 -38.30
N GLN A 721 -2.18 107.44 -37.96
CA GLN A 721 -3.62 107.73 -37.81
C GLN A 721 -3.87 108.79 -36.72
N ARG A 722 -3.24 108.72 -35.55
CA ARG A 722 -3.41 109.73 -34.49
C ARG A 722 -2.89 111.10 -34.94
N GLN A 723 -1.83 111.16 -35.74
CA GLN A 723 -1.35 112.41 -36.33
C GLN A 723 -2.40 113.04 -37.27
N GLU A 724 -3.05 112.23 -38.12
CA GLU A 724 -4.15 112.67 -38.98
C GLU A 724 -5.43 113.04 -38.19
N GLU A 725 -5.81 112.25 -37.18
CA GLU A 725 -7.01 112.49 -36.38
C GLU A 725 -6.89 113.74 -35.49
N LEU A 726 -5.72 114.01 -34.89
CA LEU A 726 -5.48 115.26 -34.15
C LEU A 726 -5.68 116.47 -35.08
N GLN A 727 -5.10 116.40 -36.28
CA GLN A 727 -5.21 117.42 -37.31
C GLN A 727 -6.65 117.60 -37.82
N ALA A 728 -7.38 116.50 -38.05
CA ALA A 728 -8.78 116.51 -38.46
C ALA A 728 -9.73 116.98 -37.34
N SER A 729 -9.42 116.71 -36.08
CA SER A 729 -10.21 117.16 -34.91
C SER A 729 -10.03 118.67 -34.66
N LEU A 730 -8.82 119.19 -34.84
CA LEU A 730 -8.53 120.63 -34.89
C LEU A 730 -9.38 121.34 -35.96
N ASP A 731 -9.68 120.69 -37.09
CA ASP A 731 -10.58 121.22 -38.12
C ASP A 731 -12.06 120.95 -37.81
N ARG A 732 -12.42 119.80 -37.21
CA ARG A 732 -13.80 119.47 -36.78
C ARG A 732 -14.34 120.50 -35.79
N GLN A 733 -13.54 120.96 -34.82
CA GLN A 733 -14.02 121.96 -33.85
C GLN A 733 -14.26 123.35 -34.46
N LYS A 734 -13.57 123.69 -35.55
CA LYS A 734 -13.88 124.91 -36.33
C LYS A 734 -15.26 124.82 -37.01
N TYR A 735 -15.75 123.60 -37.26
CA TYR A 735 -17.05 123.33 -37.90
C TYR A 735 -18.20 123.10 -36.92
N ILE A 736 -17.94 122.57 -35.70
CA ILE A 736 -19.00 122.37 -34.69
C ILE A 736 -19.61 123.69 -34.23
N GLU A 737 -18.82 124.76 -34.08
CA GLU A 737 -19.34 126.11 -33.81
C GLU A 737 -20.21 126.66 -34.96
N GLU A 738 -19.97 126.27 -36.22
CA GLU A 738 -20.86 126.62 -37.33
C GLU A 738 -22.22 125.90 -37.22
N GLN A 739 -22.22 124.63 -36.78
CA GLN A 739 -23.44 123.83 -36.66
C GLN A 739 -24.24 124.07 -35.37
N LYS A 740 -23.63 124.61 -34.30
CA LYS A 740 -24.36 125.12 -33.13
C LYS A 740 -25.44 126.14 -33.54
N LEU A 741 -25.16 126.92 -34.58
CA LEU A 741 -26.07 127.90 -35.17
C LEU A 741 -27.28 127.26 -35.91
N ALA A 742 -27.29 125.95 -36.15
CA ALA A 742 -28.25 125.26 -37.02
C ALA A 742 -29.37 124.48 -36.28
N PHE A 743 -29.06 123.63 -35.29
CA PHE A 743 -30.07 122.84 -34.56
C PHE A 743 -31.17 123.71 -33.93
N ALA A 744 -30.82 124.93 -33.51
CA ALA A 744 -31.74 125.92 -32.95
C ALA A 744 -33.00 126.21 -33.81
N LYS A 745 -33.06 125.74 -35.07
CA LYS A 745 -34.23 125.80 -35.97
C LYS A 745 -35.13 124.55 -36.00
N ALA A 746 -34.76 123.42 -35.38
CA ALA A 746 -35.28 122.10 -35.77
C ALA A 746 -36.04 121.29 -34.69
N ALA A 747 -35.83 121.54 -33.39
CA ALA A 747 -36.44 120.77 -32.30
C ALA A 747 -37.99 120.70 -32.33
N GLU A 748 -38.62 121.67 -33.02
CA GLU A 748 -40.04 122.02 -33.04
C GLU A 748 -41.06 120.93 -33.49
N MET A 749 -40.64 119.70 -33.89
CA MET A 749 -41.44 118.89 -34.86
C MET A 749 -42.08 117.55 -34.41
N VAL A 750 -41.79 116.92 -33.25
CA VAL A 750 -41.88 115.43 -33.12
C VAL A 750 -42.89 114.77 -32.13
N LEU A 751 -43.57 115.51 -31.23
CA LEU A 751 -44.38 114.94 -30.10
C LEU A 751 -45.66 114.10 -30.47
N VAL A 752 -45.58 112.75 -30.64
CA VAL A 752 -46.68 111.95 -31.30
C VAL A 752 -47.16 110.55 -30.71
N TYR A 753 -46.31 109.64 -30.22
CA TYR A 753 -46.38 108.20 -30.65
C TYR A 753 -46.53 107.07 -29.55
N VAL A 754 -46.22 105.78 -29.87
CA VAL A 754 -45.88 104.59 -28.99
C VAL A 754 -47.01 103.78 -28.26
N ARG A 755 -47.42 102.52 -28.65
CA ARG A 755 -48.73 101.88 -28.19
C ARG A 755 -48.97 100.30 -28.07
N GLU A 756 -48.05 99.31 -28.22
CA GLU A 756 -48.39 97.91 -28.71
C GLU A 756 -48.33 96.59 -27.78
N GLN A 757 -47.88 95.38 -28.26
CA GLN A 757 -48.30 93.94 -27.95
C GLN A 757 -47.71 93.08 -26.73
N LYS A 758 -48.21 91.81 -26.45
CA LYS A 758 -47.80 90.80 -25.35
C LYS A 758 -48.43 89.33 -25.39
N GLN A 759 -47.81 88.21 -24.88
CA GLN A 759 -48.36 86.79 -24.65
C GLN A 759 -47.68 85.86 -23.52
N THR A 760 -47.94 84.50 -23.35
CA THR A 760 -47.40 83.57 -22.25
C THR A 760 -47.43 81.96 -22.48
N LEU A 761 -47.20 81.05 -21.47
CA LEU A 761 -46.60 79.63 -21.50
C LEU A 761 -47.22 78.52 -20.53
N GLU A 762 -47.00 77.15 -20.66
CA GLU A 762 -47.11 76.05 -19.56
C GLU A 762 -46.80 74.48 -19.83
N ALA A 763 -46.46 73.68 -18.75
CA ALA A 763 -46.72 72.24 -18.28
C ALA A 763 -46.30 70.82 -18.91
N VAL A 764 -45.76 69.82 -18.10
CA VAL A 764 -45.57 68.30 -18.35
C VAL A 764 -45.29 67.37 -17.07
N ALA A 765 -44.99 66.01 -17.13
CA ALA A 765 -45.00 64.99 -15.99
C ALA A 765 -44.04 63.67 -15.97
N PRO A 766 -44.05 62.71 -14.96
CA PRO A 766 -43.11 61.49 -14.74
C PRO A 766 -43.63 60.08 -14.16
N ALA A 767 -42.81 58.95 -14.11
CA ALA A 767 -43.02 57.63 -13.32
C ALA A 767 -41.89 56.47 -13.39
N ILE A 768 -41.70 55.50 -12.41
CA ILE A 768 -40.83 54.22 -12.48
C ILE A 768 -40.93 53.12 -11.30
N ASN A 769 -40.33 51.86 -11.35
CA ASN A 769 -40.38 50.73 -10.30
C ASN A 769 -39.34 49.49 -10.40
N VAL A 770 -39.18 48.52 -9.41
CA VAL A 770 -38.18 47.33 -9.30
C VAL A 770 -38.58 46.05 -8.43
N ARG A 771 -38.20 44.75 -8.75
CA ARG A 771 -38.19 43.54 -7.81
C ARG A 771 -37.68 42.13 -8.32
N GLU A 772 -37.51 41.15 -7.37
CA GLU A 772 -37.06 39.71 -7.53
C GLU A 772 -36.51 39.02 -6.23
N GLU A 773 -35.88 39.67 -5.25
CA GLU A 773 -35.52 41.08 -5.11
C GLU A 773 -34.76 41.70 -6.33
N ASP A 774 -34.09 40.87 -7.15
CA ASP A 774 -33.50 41.12 -8.50
C ASP A 774 -32.47 42.27 -8.68
N PRO A 775 -31.17 41.92 -8.83
CA PRO A 775 -30.11 42.82 -9.27
C PRO A 775 -30.19 43.37 -10.71
N ALA A 776 -31.04 42.87 -11.62
CA ALA A 776 -31.15 43.36 -12.99
C ALA A 776 -32.19 44.49 -13.14
N SER A 777 -33.35 44.36 -12.51
CA SER A 777 -34.41 45.37 -12.45
C SER A 777 -33.91 46.68 -11.80
N VAL A 778 -32.90 46.58 -10.93
CA VAL A 778 -32.09 47.65 -10.31
C VAL A 778 -31.40 48.62 -11.30
N ALA A 779 -31.52 48.45 -12.62
CA ALA A 779 -30.80 49.25 -13.63
C ALA A 779 -31.57 50.40 -14.33
N HIS A 780 -32.87 50.26 -14.65
CA HIS A 780 -33.54 51.19 -15.61
C HIS A 780 -34.03 52.52 -14.99
N GLY A 781 -34.13 52.59 -13.67
CA GLY A 781 -34.95 53.56 -12.92
C GLY A 781 -34.52 55.04 -12.89
N LYS A 782 -33.64 55.53 -13.76
CA LYS A 782 -32.94 56.84 -13.58
C LYS A 782 -32.99 57.84 -14.74
N GLN A 783 -33.78 57.60 -15.80
CA GLN A 783 -33.63 58.32 -17.08
C GLN A 783 -34.76 59.29 -17.45
N VAL A 784 -35.99 59.12 -16.94
CA VAL A 784 -37.18 59.89 -17.38
C VAL A 784 -37.29 61.23 -16.62
N GLN A 785 -36.20 62.03 -16.61
CA GLN A 785 -36.01 63.10 -15.62
C GLN A 785 -35.99 64.55 -16.14
N ALA A 786 -35.70 64.84 -17.42
CA ALA A 786 -35.21 66.17 -17.82
C ALA A 786 -36.11 67.09 -18.71
N ALA A 787 -36.85 66.56 -19.70
CA ALA A 787 -37.37 67.38 -20.81
C ALA A 787 -38.58 68.30 -20.48
N LEU A 788 -38.38 69.41 -19.76
CA LEU A 788 -39.46 70.26 -19.22
C LEU A 788 -39.09 71.76 -19.16
N GLU A 789 -38.26 72.26 -20.09
CA GLU A 789 -37.42 73.46 -19.85
C GLU A 789 -37.39 74.54 -20.97
N GLU A 790 -38.23 74.47 -22.02
CA GLU A 790 -37.97 75.19 -23.30
C GLU A 790 -38.48 76.65 -23.44
N GLN A 791 -39.65 77.00 -22.90
CA GLN A 791 -40.51 78.01 -23.56
C GLN A 791 -40.30 79.51 -23.20
N LEU A 792 -39.12 79.95 -22.73
CA LEU A 792 -38.87 81.35 -22.33
C LEU A 792 -38.07 82.13 -23.41
N THR A 793 -38.73 82.97 -24.24
CA THR A 793 -38.16 83.55 -25.49
C THR A 793 -38.73 84.92 -25.91
N ALA A 794 -38.13 85.60 -26.92
CA ALA A 794 -38.08 87.08 -26.95
C ALA A 794 -38.67 87.86 -28.16
N THR A 795 -38.93 87.27 -29.33
CA THR A 795 -39.02 87.97 -30.65
C THR A 795 -40.17 89.00 -30.87
N ALA A 796 -41.00 89.30 -29.86
CA ALA A 796 -42.27 90.01 -30.02
C ALA A 796 -42.24 91.49 -29.55
N ARG A 797 -41.12 92.20 -29.72
CA ARG A 797 -40.83 93.42 -28.93
C ARG A 797 -40.76 94.75 -29.71
N ASP A 798 -40.31 94.77 -30.96
CA ASP A 798 -39.51 95.91 -31.46
C ASP A 798 -40.24 96.98 -32.31
N GLU A 799 -41.47 96.73 -32.75
CA GLU A 799 -42.18 97.48 -33.82
C GLU A 799 -42.62 98.94 -33.49
N ARG A 800 -42.15 99.53 -32.38
CA ARG A 800 -42.85 100.60 -31.64
C ARG A 800 -42.14 101.97 -31.59
N LEU A 801 -41.15 102.22 -32.46
CA LEU A 801 -40.10 103.24 -32.22
C LEU A 801 -39.89 104.33 -33.31
N ALA A 802 -40.66 104.38 -34.40
CA ALA A 802 -40.22 105.03 -35.66
C ALA A 802 -40.49 106.55 -35.89
N GLN A 803 -41.39 107.23 -35.16
CA GLN A 803 -41.80 108.63 -35.50
C GLN A 803 -40.82 109.73 -35.02
N LEU A 804 -39.77 109.34 -34.28
CA LEU A 804 -38.88 110.23 -33.53
C LEU A 804 -37.69 110.68 -34.40
N LYS A 805 -37.97 111.42 -35.49
CA LYS A 805 -36.98 111.72 -36.55
C LYS A 805 -36.49 113.16 -36.64
N THR A 806 -36.92 114.02 -37.56
CA THR A 806 -36.03 115.16 -37.98
C THR A 806 -35.73 116.24 -36.93
N ALA A 807 -36.56 116.41 -35.89
CA ALA A 807 -36.18 117.21 -34.72
C ALA A 807 -35.10 116.55 -33.86
N GLN A 808 -35.19 115.21 -33.73
CA GLN A 808 -34.14 114.34 -33.24
C GLN A 808 -32.91 114.51 -34.15
N GLU A 809 -32.96 114.22 -35.46
CA GLU A 809 -31.80 114.19 -36.38
C GLU A 809 -30.87 115.43 -36.33
N LEU A 810 -31.37 116.64 -35.97
CA LEU A 810 -30.51 117.82 -35.70
C LEU A 810 -30.21 118.08 -34.21
N SER A 811 -31.07 117.67 -33.27
CA SER A 811 -30.76 117.63 -31.83
C SER A 811 -29.65 116.64 -31.56
N ASP A 812 -29.81 115.45 -32.14
CA ASP A 812 -28.88 114.34 -32.20
C ASP A 812 -27.59 114.80 -32.86
N PHE A 813 -27.60 115.46 -34.03
CA PHE A 813 -26.36 115.98 -34.62
C PHE A 813 -25.54 116.87 -33.66
N LEU A 814 -26.18 117.70 -32.82
CA LEU A 814 -25.46 118.47 -31.79
C LEU A 814 -25.15 117.69 -30.51
N LEU A 815 -25.97 116.75 -30.07
CA LEU A 815 -25.62 115.85 -28.97
C LEU A 815 -24.47 114.89 -29.35
N GLU A 816 -24.44 114.40 -30.60
CA GLU A 816 -23.35 113.66 -31.25
C GLU A 816 -22.09 114.52 -31.44
N ALA A 817 -22.25 115.82 -31.64
CA ALA A 817 -21.16 116.80 -31.58
C ALA A 817 -20.81 117.25 -30.15
N ALA A 818 -21.43 116.66 -29.11
CA ALA A 818 -21.33 117.03 -27.69
C ALA A 818 -21.67 118.50 -27.35
N ALA A 819 -22.24 119.23 -28.30
CA ALA A 819 -22.57 120.66 -28.27
C ALA A 819 -23.84 120.95 -27.45
N THR A 820 -23.85 120.52 -26.19
CA THR A 820 -24.99 120.57 -25.27
C THR A 820 -25.25 121.97 -24.72
N ASP A 821 -24.21 122.74 -24.37
CA ASP A 821 -24.35 124.20 -24.33
C ASP A 821 -24.31 124.72 -25.77
N ASN A 822 -25.50 125.12 -26.21
CA ASN A 822 -25.69 125.92 -27.39
C ASN A 822 -26.04 127.34 -26.90
N PRO A 823 -25.13 128.33 -27.04
CA PRO A 823 -25.37 129.73 -26.64
C PRO A 823 -26.53 130.43 -27.37
N HIS A 824 -27.35 129.69 -28.14
CA HIS A 824 -28.39 130.19 -29.03
C HIS A 824 -29.80 129.53 -28.85
N THR A 825 -30.01 128.47 -28.04
CA THR A 825 -31.37 127.82 -27.89
C THR A 825 -31.63 127.07 -26.55
N ARG A 826 -32.81 126.43 -26.34
CA ARG A 826 -33.29 125.90 -25.03
C ARG A 826 -34.19 124.63 -24.93
N GLU A 827 -34.71 124.00 -25.99
CA GLU A 827 -35.68 122.85 -25.88
C GLU A 827 -35.03 121.44 -26.05
N THR A 828 -35.72 120.34 -25.66
CA THR A 828 -35.10 118.98 -25.52
C THR A 828 -35.96 117.76 -25.94
N VAL A 829 -35.28 116.61 -26.18
CA VAL A 829 -35.83 115.37 -26.75
C VAL A 829 -36.49 114.39 -25.75
N SER A 830 -35.95 114.13 -24.56
CA SER A 830 -36.44 113.02 -23.70
C SER A 830 -37.90 113.16 -23.18
N SER A 831 -38.57 114.28 -23.50
CA SER A 831 -40.02 114.52 -23.32
C SER A 831 -40.94 113.58 -24.14
N LEU A 832 -40.39 112.55 -24.81
CA LEU A 832 -41.02 111.90 -25.96
C LEU A 832 -41.38 110.40 -25.83
N GLU A 833 -40.63 109.57 -25.08
CA GLU A 833 -40.59 108.11 -25.35
C GLU A 833 -41.38 107.15 -24.42
N ALA A 834 -41.59 107.51 -23.15
CA ALA A 834 -41.59 106.55 -22.03
C ALA A 834 -42.81 105.60 -21.83
N GLN A 835 -43.37 104.96 -22.86
CA GLN A 835 -44.73 104.36 -22.83
C GLN A 835 -44.79 102.84 -23.26
N VAL A 836 -44.14 101.91 -22.51
CA VAL A 836 -43.85 100.51 -22.97
C VAL A 836 -44.36 99.32 -22.06
N ALA A 837 -43.73 98.12 -22.09
CA ALA A 837 -44.38 96.79 -21.88
C ALA A 837 -43.80 95.84 -20.78
N SER A 838 -44.35 94.60 -20.63
CA SER A 838 -44.19 93.68 -19.45
C SER A 838 -44.54 92.17 -19.72
N LEU A 839 -43.90 91.11 -19.12
CA LEU A 839 -43.98 89.67 -19.63
C LEU A 839 -44.18 88.37 -18.71
N GLU A 840 -43.15 87.56 -18.32
CA GLU A 840 -43.00 86.05 -18.53
C GLU A 840 -43.13 84.97 -17.35
N LYS A 841 -42.81 83.62 -17.54
CA LYS A 841 -43.17 82.50 -16.56
C LYS A 841 -42.34 81.18 -16.14
N VAL A 842 -42.57 79.90 -16.59
CA VAL A 842 -42.82 78.66 -15.69
C VAL A 842 -41.81 77.50 -15.22
N ILE A 843 -41.65 76.31 -15.89
CA ILE A 843 -41.72 74.85 -15.36
C ILE A 843 -40.46 74.01 -14.82
N ARG A 844 -40.62 72.78 -14.19
CA ARG A 844 -39.57 71.89 -13.49
C ARG A 844 -39.65 70.27 -13.38
N ASP A 845 -39.57 69.58 -12.18
CA ASP A 845 -38.85 68.27 -11.78
C ASP A 845 -39.46 66.78 -11.83
N LYS A 846 -38.65 65.68 -11.56
CA LYS A 846 -38.94 64.16 -11.60
C LYS A 846 -37.95 63.17 -10.77
N HIS A 847 -38.21 61.84 -10.46
CA HIS A 847 -37.28 60.88 -9.69
C HIS A 847 -37.33 59.25 -9.79
N THR A 848 -36.73 58.42 -8.85
CA THR A 848 -36.09 57.01 -9.00
C THR A 848 -36.18 55.88 -7.83
N PHE A 849 -35.71 54.57 -7.96
CA PHE A 849 -35.75 53.40 -6.94
C PHE A 849 -34.83 52.07 -7.15
N LEU A 850 -34.54 51.12 -6.15
CA LEU A 850 -33.59 49.87 -6.15
C LEU A 850 -33.74 48.71 -5.02
N VAL A 851 -33.23 47.40 -5.08
CA VAL A 851 -33.17 46.29 -3.98
C VAL A 851 -32.15 44.98 -4.09
N SER A 852 -32.25 43.74 -3.42
CA SER A 852 -31.16 42.65 -3.10
C SER A 852 -31.31 41.02 -3.29
N MET A 853 -30.65 40.01 -2.55
CA MET A 853 -30.72 38.43 -2.69
C MET A 853 -29.84 37.33 -1.82
N ILE A 854 -30.17 35.96 -1.76
CA ILE A 854 -29.36 34.59 -1.65
C ILE A 854 -29.00 33.68 -0.33
N SER A 855 -28.89 32.26 -0.33
CA SER A 855 -28.35 31.26 0.77
C SER A 855 -28.20 29.63 0.58
N GLN A 856 -27.58 28.80 1.55
CA GLN A 856 -27.62 27.26 1.95
C GLN A 856 -26.58 26.11 1.45
N ALA A 857 -26.30 24.78 1.86
CA ALA A 857 -26.74 23.56 2.73
C ALA A 857 -25.66 22.36 3.09
N GLN A 858 -25.94 21.07 3.61
CA GLN A 858 -24.99 19.99 4.23
C GLN A 858 -25.38 18.39 4.37
N VAL A 859 -24.48 17.32 4.65
CA VAL A 859 -24.75 15.77 4.87
C VAL A 859 -23.63 14.76 5.52
N GLN A 860 -23.83 13.42 5.89
CA GLN A 860 -22.85 12.35 6.51
C GLN A 860 -23.13 10.72 6.43
N VAL A 861 -22.31 9.73 7.00
CA VAL A 861 -22.38 8.16 6.95
C VAL A 861 -21.58 7.24 8.06
N SER A 862 -21.55 5.82 8.10
CA SER A 862 -20.94 4.83 9.15
C SER A 862 -20.36 3.33 8.85
N ALA A 863 -20.67 2.19 9.59
CA ALA A 863 -19.97 0.83 9.67
C ALA A 863 -20.78 -0.47 10.14
N GLU A 864 -20.28 -1.76 10.03
CA GLU A 864 -21.16 -2.99 10.13
C GLU A 864 -20.71 -4.42 10.70
N GLN A 865 -19.45 -4.87 10.76
CA GLN A 865 -19.08 -6.33 10.58
C GLN A 865 -19.07 -7.36 11.76
N TYR A 866 -19.63 -7.11 12.97
CA TYR A 866 -19.32 -7.90 14.20
C TYR A 866 -20.21 -9.14 14.52
N GLU A 867 -21.25 -9.46 13.74
CA GLU A 867 -22.40 -10.25 14.23
C GLU A 867 -22.44 -11.78 13.93
N GLU A 868 -21.54 -12.37 13.14
CA GLU A 868 -21.74 -13.79 12.73
C GLU A 868 -21.31 -14.83 13.78
N ILE A 869 -20.18 -14.65 14.47
CA ILE A 869 -19.63 -15.67 15.39
C ILE A 869 -20.59 -15.99 16.55
N LYS A 870 -21.39 -15.01 17.00
CA LYS A 870 -22.44 -15.20 18.02
C LYS A 870 -23.48 -16.27 17.66
N LYS A 871 -23.77 -16.46 16.37
CA LYS A 871 -24.94 -17.22 15.91
C LYS A 871 -24.82 -18.73 16.14
N ALA A 872 -23.59 -19.26 16.27
CA ALA A 872 -23.36 -20.68 16.48
C ALA A 872 -23.66 -21.12 17.93
N HIS A 873 -23.20 -20.35 18.93
CA HIS A 873 -23.36 -20.68 20.34
C HIS A 873 -24.85 -20.78 20.76
N ALA A 874 -25.66 -19.85 20.26
CA ALA A 874 -27.07 -19.69 20.64
C ALA A 874 -28.03 -20.79 20.14
N HIS A 875 -27.54 -21.85 19.47
CA HIS A 875 -28.41 -22.89 18.88
C HIS A 875 -28.68 -24.08 19.83
N PHE A 876 -27.77 -24.38 20.77
CA PHE A 876 -27.87 -25.56 21.65
C PHE A 876 -28.04 -25.23 23.14
N ASP A 877 -27.77 -23.99 23.54
CA ASP A 877 -28.16 -23.43 24.84
C ASP A 877 -29.69 -23.27 24.90
N LYS A 878 -30.39 -24.31 25.40
CA LYS A 878 -31.86 -24.30 25.53
C LYS A 878 -32.32 -23.77 26.88
N SER A 879 -31.44 -23.80 27.89
CA SER A 879 -31.64 -23.14 29.18
C SER A 879 -31.49 -21.61 29.10
N GLY A 880 -30.80 -21.09 28.08
CA GLY A 880 -30.71 -19.67 27.74
C GLY A 880 -29.75 -18.88 28.63
N ASN A 881 -28.78 -19.56 29.23
CA ASN A 881 -27.89 -19.02 30.27
C ASN A 881 -26.44 -18.81 29.79
N GLY A 882 -26.09 -19.26 28.57
CA GLY A 882 -24.75 -19.24 28.02
C GLY A 882 -23.79 -20.33 28.52
N SER A 883 -24.27 -21.42 29.13
CA SER A 883 -23.44 -22.54 29.63
C SER A 883 -24.23 -23.86 29.72
N LEU A 884 -23.73 -24.91 29.07
CA LEU A 884 -24.42 -26.19 28.94
C LEU A 884 -24.41 -26.96 30.27
N ASN A 885 -25.58 -27.37 30.76
CA ASN A 885 -25.68 -28.25 31.93
C ASN A 885 -25.33 -29.71 31.59
N ALA A 886 -25.22 -30.60 32.59
CA ALA A 886 -24.80 -32.00 32.38
C ALA A 886 -25.63 -32.78 31.33
N LEU A 887 -26.94 -32.55 31.24
CA LEU A 887 -27.82 -33.19 30.26
C LEU A 887 -27.72 -32.53 28.87
N GLU A 888 -27.52 -31.21 28.80
CA GLU A 888 -27.27 -30.49 27.54
C GLU A 888 -25.89 -30.82 26.95
N PHE A 889 -24.87 -30.94 27.80
CA PHE A 889 -23.51 -31.39 27.46
C PHE A 889 -23.52 -32.84 26.94
N ASN A 890 -24.14 -33.77 27.66
CA ASN A 890 -24.26 -35.18 27.22
C ASN A 890 -25.04 -35.27 25.90
N GLY A 891 -26.12 -34.49 25.76
CA GLY A 891 -26.87 -34.36 24.52
C GLY A 891 -26.05 -33.79 23.36
N ALA A 892 -25.16 -32.82 23.60
CA ALA A 892 -24.28 -32.25 22.59
C ALA A 892 -23.16 -33.23 22.18
N MET A 893 -22.54 -33.92 23.13
CA MET A 893 -21.53 -34.96 22.85
C MET A 893 -22.12 -36.12 22.04
N ARG A 894 -23.33 -36.58 22.38
CA ARG A 894 -24.04 -37.62 21.59
C ARG A 894 -24.53 -37.10 20.24
N ALA A 895 -24.92 -35.82 20.14
CA ALA A 895 -25.24 -35.19 18.85
C ALA A 895 -24.01 -35.03 17.92
N MET A 896 -22.80 -34.96 18.49
CA MET A 896 -21.53 -35.02 17.77
C MET A 896 -20.99 -36.46 17.59
N GLY A 897 -21.65 -37.47 18.16
CA GLY A 897 -21.38 -38.89 17.88
C GLY A 897 -20.50 -39.65 18.89
N PHE A 898 -20.30 -39.14 20.11
CA PHE A 898 -19.52 -39.82 21.15
C PHE A 898 -20.42 -40.55 22.17
N GLU A 899 -20.05 -41.78 22.53
CA GLU A 899 -20.65 -42.58 23.61
C GLU A 899 -19.54 -43.03 24.58
N MET A 900 -19.78 -42.95 25.88
CA MET A 900 -18.82 -43.22 26.96
C MET A 900 -19.52 -43.95 28.13
N GLY A 901 -18.77 -44.55 29.07
CA GLY A 901 -19.34 -45.21 30.25
C GLY A 901 -19.83 -44.22 31.31
N GLU A 902 -20.88 -44.56 32.09
CA GLU A 902 -21.52 -43.62 33.05
C GLU A 902 -20.56 -43.04 34.11
N GLU A 903 -19.55 -43.79 34.57
CA GLU A 903 -18.52 -43.24 35.48
C GLU A 903 -17.52 -42.31 34.78
N GLU A 904 -17.20 -42.56 33.50
CA GLU A 904 -16.29 -41.72 32.71
C GLU A 904 -16.96 -40.44 32.19
N GLU A 905 -18.23 -40.51 31.75
CA GLU A 905 -19.04 -39.33 31.40
C GLU A 905 -19.08 -38.35 32.59
N LYS A 906 -19.21 -38.87 33.81
CA LYS A 906 -19.27 -38.08 35.04
C LYS A 906 -17.91 -37.49 35.44
N LEU A 907 -16.85 -38.30 35.42
CA LEU A 907 -15.47 -37.85 35.69
C LEU A 907 -14.97 -36.80 34.68
N ALA A 908 -15.38 -36.89 33.41
CA ALA A 908 -15.04 -35.89 32.40
C ALA A 908 -15.76 -34.55 32.67
N PHE A 909 -17.05 -34.59 32.99
CA PHE A 909 -17.84 -33.38 33.28
C PHE A 909 -17.39 -32.69 34.59
N GLU A 910 -17.22 -33.45 35.68
CA GLU A 910 -16.76 -32.94 36.98
C GLU A 910 -15.35 -32.31 36.94
N ARG A 911 -14.55 -32.61 35.91
CA ARG A 911 -13.19 -32.08 35.74
C ARG A 911 -13.11 -30.69 35.09
N PHE A 912 -14.18 -30.26 34.39
CA PHE A 912 -14.21 -28.99 33.64
C PHE A 912 -15.48 -28.14 33.85
N ALA A 913 -16.53 -28.68 34.47
CA ALA A 913 -17.70 -27.89 34.85
C ALA A 913 -17.39 -26.93 36.02
N VAL A 914 -18.05 -25.76 36.03
CA VAL A 914 -17.86 -24.72 37.04
C VAL A 914 -19.09 -24.64 37.94
N CYS A 915 -18.87 -24.64 39.25
CA CYS A 915 -19.92 -24.44 40.26
C CYS A 915 -19.95 -22.97 40.71
N ALA A 916 -21.15 -22.40 40.85
CA ALA A 916 -21.36 -21.08 41.46
C ALA A 916 -21.65 -21.20 42.96
N GLU A 917 -21.21 -20.22 43.75
CA GLU A 917 -21.42 -20.16 45.20
C GLU A 917 -22.86 -19.76 45.58
N ASP A 918 -23.83 -20.68 45.40
CA ASP A 918 -25.01 -20.86 46.27
C ASP A 918 -25.95 -21.96 45.71
N GLY A 919 -25.64 -23.22 45.98
CA GLY A 919 -26.57 -24.35 45.84
C GLY A 919 -27.09 -24.71 44.43
N ALA A 920 -26.52 -24.14 43.36
CA ALA A 920 -26.90 -24.42 41.98
C ALA A 920 -26.16 -25.62 41.36
N GLU A 921 -26.74 -26.23 40.32
CA GLU A 921 -26.15 -27.38 39.61
C GLU A 921 -24.99 -26.96 38.67
N PRO A 922 -23.96 -27.83 38.49
CA PRO A 922 -22.78 -27.52 37.66
C PRO A 922 -23.08 -27.39 36.16
N SER A 923 -22.38 -26.48 35.49
CA SER A 923 -22.49 -26.22 34.03
C SER A 923 -21.13 -25.90 33.40
N LEU A 924 -21.06 -25.97 32.06
CA LEU A 924 -19.81 -25.99 31.30
C LEU A 924 -19.87 -24.99 30.12
N THR A 925 -18.83 -24.16 29.98
CA THR A 925 -18.77 -23.04 29.02
C THR A 925 -18.29 -23.49 27.63
N LEU A 926 -18.57 -22.69 26.59
CA LEU A 926 -18.20 -23.02 25.19
C LEU A 926 -16.72 -23.32 25.00
N ASP A 927 -15.83 -22.55 25.64
CA ASP A 927 -14.38 -22.74 25.47
C ASP A 927 -13.91 -24.03 26.16
N ALA A 928 -14.40 -24.31 27.37
CA ALA A 928 -14.13 -25.56 28.08
C ALA A 928 -14.69 -26.80 27.36
N PHE A 929 -15.77 -26.63 26.59
CA PHE A 929 -16.37 -27.68 25.76
C PHE A 929 -15.48 -28.07 24.58
N VAL A 930 -14.72 -27.12 24.02
CA VAL A 930 -13.77 -27.36 22.92
C VAL A 930 -12.52 -28.10 23.41
N ASP A 931 -11.94 -27.67 24.54
CA ASP A 931 -10.68 -28.22 25.05
C ASP A 931 -10.80 -29.67 25.56
N LEU A 932 -11.96 -30.04 26.15
CA LEU A 932 -12.19 -31.36 26.75
C LEU A 932 -11.97 -32.52 25.76
N VAL A 933 -12.50 -32.38 24.54
CA VAL A 933 -12.58 -33.45 23.53
C VAL A 933 -11.18 -33.89 23.05
N LEU A 934 -10.18 -33.03 23.19
CA LEU A 934 -8.82 -33.25 22.67
C LEU A 934 -7.91 -34.08 23.61
N ALA A 935 -8.33 -34.33 24.85
CA ALA A 935 -7.42 -34.78 25.91
C ALA A 935 -7.30 -36.30 26.11
N GLN A 936 -8.13 -37.13 25.47
CA GLN A 936 -8.52 -38.45 26.00
C GLN A 936 -8.00 -39.68 25.22
N PHE A 937 -6.72 -39.68 24.78
CA PHE A 937 -6.28 -40.56 23.66
C PHE A 937 -4.87 -41.25 23.69
N LYS A 938 -4.06 -41.29 24.79
CA LYS A 938 -2.65 -41.83 24.74
C LYS A 938 -2.12 -42.53 26.03
N GLU A 939 -1.29 -43.57 25.88
CA GLU A 939 -0.59 -44.36 26.94
C GLU A 939 0.91 -44.69 26.58
N SER A 940 1.66 -45.50 27.37
CA SER A 940 3.17 -45.55 27.36
C SER A 940 3.88 -46.92 27.65
N ASP A 941 5.23 -47.00 27.52
CA ASP A 941 6.05 -48.24 27.32
C ASP A 941 7.41 -48.28 28.12
N THR A 942 8.08 -49.45 28.29
CA THR A 942 9.22 -49.62 29.27
C THR A 942 10.45 -50.47 28.83
N MET A 943 11.56 -50.40 29.61
CA MET A 943 12.92 -50.94 29.30
C MET A 943 13.10 -52.46 29.44
N GLU A 944 12.84 -53.02 30.63
CA GLU A 944 13.13 -54.44 30.92
C GLU A 944 12.40 -55.37 29.94
N ALA A 945 11.21 -54.94 29.55
CA ALA A 945 10.33 -55.59 28.60
C ALA A 945 10.82 -55.54 27.12
N LEU A 946 11.89 -54.79 26.82
CA LEU A 946 12.66 -54.87 25.56
C LEU A 946 13.79 -55.92 25.66
N ILE A 947 14.49 -55.99 26.81
CA ILE A 947 15.56 -56.98 27.04
C ILE A 947 14.99 -58.40 26.96
N ASP A 948 13.82 -58.62 27.57
CA ASP A 948 13.12 -59.90 27.47
C ASP A 948 12.70 -60.22 26.02
N ALA A 949 12.31 -59.21 25.23
CA ALA A 949 11.99 -59.40 23.81
C ALA A 949 13.21 -59.91 23.02
N PHE A 950 14.38 -59.28 23.19
CA PHE A 950 15.62 -59.76 22.57
C PHE A 950 15.98 -61.19 23.01
N LYS A 951 15.86 -61.52 24.31
CA LYS A 951 16.10 -62.89 24.80
C LYS A 951 15.13 -63.92 24.19
N VAL A 952 13.86 -63.56 23.99
CA VAL A 952 12.88 -64.43 23.33
C VAL A 952 13.25 -64.67 21.87
N VAL A 953 13.65 -63.63 21.12
CA VAL A 953 14.13 -63.77 19.72
C VAL A 953 15.40 -64.62 19.66
N ALA A 954 16.36 -64.41 20.56
CA ALA A 954 17.62 -65.16 20.63
C ALA A 954 17.47 -66.63 21.07
N GLY A 955 16.31 -67.04 21.60
CA GLY A 955 16.08 -68.37 22.15
C GLY A 955 16.72 -68.57 23.53
N SER A 956 16.51 -67.62 24.44
CA SER A 956 17.03 -67.58 25.82
C SER A 956 18.56 -67.48 25.93
N LYS A 957 19.23 -66.98 24.89
CA LYS A 957 20.67 -66.62 24.92
C LYS A 957 20.85 -65.15 25.31
N ASP A 958 22.00 -64.81 25.87
CA ASP A 958 22.40 -63.42 26.17
C ASP A 958 23.12 -62.73 25.00
N TYR A 959 22.95 -63.24 23.77
CA TYR A 959 23.42 -62.65 22.51
C TYR A 959 22.47 -63.08 21.38
N VAL A 960 22.35 -62.28 20.32
CA VAL A 960 21.46 -62.56 19.18
C VAL A 960 22.25 -62.73 17.88
N MET A 961 21.75 -63.58 16.97
CA MET A 961 22.33 -63.77 15.63
C MET A 961 21.66 -62.86 14.61
N ALA A 962 22.39 -62.46 13.57
CA ALA A 962 21.83 -61.71 12.45
C ALA A 962 20.64 -62.44 11.78
N ASP A 963 20.70 -63.77 11.67
CA ASP A 963 19.63 -64.60 11.11
C ASP A 963 18.43 -64.76 12.07
N ASP A 964 18.65 -64.75 13.39
CA ASP A 964 17.56 -64.73 14.39
C ASP A 964 16.77 -63.41 14.30
N LEU A 965 17.44 -62.27 14.03
CA LEU A 965 16.79 -60.97 13.80
C LEU A 965 15.99 -60.98 12.48
N LYS A 966 16.63 -61.36 11.36
CA LYS A 966 15.99 -61.42 10.02
C LYS A 966 14.77 -62.36 9.95
N ALA A 967 14.66 -63.33 10.86
CA ALA A 967 13.52 -64.22 10.94
C ALA A 967 12.26 -63.59 11.55
N CYS A 968 12.40 -62.52 12.35
CA CYS A 968 11.32 -61.95 13.17
C CYS A 968 11.18 -60.43 13.11
N ILE A 969 12.11 -59.71 12.47
CA ILE A 969 12.14 -58.24 12.35
C ILE A 969 12.30 -57.88 10.86
N PRO A 970 11.67 -56.79 10.35
CA PRO A 970 11.87 -56.36 8.97
C PRO A 970 13.33 -56.04 8.64
N GLU A 971 13.71 -56.15 7.37
CA GLU A 971 15.12 -56.01 6.93
C GLU A 971 15.68 -54.60 7.19
N SER A 972 14.86 -53.54 7.12
CA SER A 972 15.25 -52.15 7.40
C SER A 972 15.67 -51.92 8.85
N GLU A 973 14.80 -52.29 9.79
CA GLU A 973 15.05 -52.22 11.23
C GLU A 973 16.14 -53.21 11.66
N THR A 974 16.25 -54.35 10.97
CA THR A 974 17.37 -55.27 11.14
C THR A 974 18.70 -54.65 10.72
N GLN A 975 18.77 -53.96 9.57
CA GLN A 975 20.00 -53.27 9.14
C GLN A 975 20.41 -52.14 10.11
N TYR A 976 19.44 -51.44 10.68
CA TYR A 976 19.70 -50.48 11.77
C TYR A 976 20.27 -51.17 13.01
N LEU A 977 19.68 -52.29 13.46
CA LEU A 977 20.21 -53.08 14.58
C LEU A 977 21.63 -53.62 14.29
N LEU A 978 21.88 -54.17 13.09
CA LEU A 978 23.20 -54.64 12.66
C LEU A 978 24.27 -53.52 12.63
N SER A 979 23.85 -52.25 12.60
CA SER A 979 24.73 -51.08 12.61
C SER A 979 24.92 -50.45 14.00
N ASN A 980 24.10 -50.82 14.99
CA ASN A 980 24.08 -50.22 16.34
C ASN A 980 24.23 -51.24 17.49
N LEU A 981 24.24 -52.55 17.20
CA LEU A 981 24.56 -53.62 18.15
C LEU A 981 26.07 -53.93 18.10
N GLU A 982 26.68 -54.15 19.26
CA GLU A 982 28.11 -54.43 19.36
C GLU A 982 28.40 -55.93 19.14
N PRO A 983 29.48 -56.31 18.42
CA PRO A 983 29.86 -57.70 18.22
C PRO A 983 30.53 -58.29 19.47
N ARG A 984 30.17 -59.53 19.81
CA ARG A 984 30.62 -60.20 21.03
C ARG A 984 31.39 -61.48 20.72
N ASP A 985 32.71 -61.43 20.93
CA ASP A 985 33.67 -62.55 20.95
C ASP A 985 33.56 -63.56 19.78
N ASP A 986 33.30 -63.08 18.56
CA ASP A 986 33.03 -63.88 17.35
C ASP A 986 31.81 -64.84 17.43
N VAL A 987 30.96 -64.72 18.47
CA VAL A 987 29.78 -65.60 18.69
C VAL A 987 28.45 -64.95 18.28
N GLY A 988 28.31 -63.62 18.35
CA GLY A 988 27.05 -62.95 18.01
C GLY A 988 27.05 -61.44 18.28
N LEU A 989 25.85 -60.87 18.39
CA LEU A 989 25.62 -59.45 18.69
C LEU A 989 25.05 -59.27 20.11
N ASP A 990 25.53 -58.26 20.83
CA ASP A 990 25.02 -57.91 22.16
C ASP A 990 23.98 -56.78 22.08
N PHE A 991 22.83 -57.01 22.71
CA PHE A 991 21.69 -56.10 22.78
C PHE A 991 21.55 -55.39 24.13
N LEU A 992 22.40 -55.70 25.12
CA LEU A 992 22.41 -55.03 26.41
C LEU A 992 22.92 -53.57 26.31
N PRO A 993 24.01 -53.24 25.59
CA PRO A 993 24.44 -51.85 25.40
C PRO A 993 23.36 -51.02 24.69
N PHE A 994 22.76 -51.57 23.64
CA PHE A 994 21.65 -50.94 22.91
C PHE A 994 20.44 -50.71 23.82
N SER A 995 19.98 -51.72 24.56
CA SER A 995 18.82 -51.59 25.46
C SER A 995 19.05 -50.59 26.59
N ALA A 996 20.29 -50.47 27.09
CA ALA A 996 20.69 -49.45 28.06
C ALA A 996 20.71 -48.04 27.46
N PHE A 997 21.28 -47.87 26.26
CA PHE A 997 21.30 -46.61 25.51
C PHE A 997 19.89 -46.08 25.22
N VAL A 998 18.97 -46.94 24.79
CA VAL A 998 17.58 -46.58 24.47
C VAL A 998 16.86 -45.92 25.66
N TYR A 999 17.09 -46.42 26.88
CA TYR A 999 16.40 -46.01 28.11
C TYR A 999 17.32 -45.33 29.15
N GLY A 1000 18.41 -44.70 28.71
CA GLY A 1000 19.27 -43.81 29.50
C GLY A 1000 20.11 -44.44 30.62
N LYS A 1001 19.88 -45.71 30.98
CA LYS A 1001 20.59 -46.40 32.08
C LYS A 1001 22.03 -46.79 31.72
N THR A 1002 22.91 -45.81 31.49
CA THR A 1002 24.36 -46.03 31.42
C THR A 1002 24.96 -46.29 32.81
N GLY A 1003 24.64 -47.46 33.38
CA GLY A 1003 25.35 -48.06 34.50
C GLY A 1003 26.53 -48.89 34.01
N ASN A 1004 27.61 -48.94 34.78
CA ASN A 1004 28.82 -49.72 34.45
C ASN A 1004 28.57 -51.22 34.31
N ALA A 1005 29.50 -51.88 33.62
CA ALA A 1005 29.81 -53.30 33.76
C ALA A 1005 30.36 -53.65 35.17
#